data_AF-A0A317SRD5-F1
#
_entry.id   AF-A0A317SRD5-F1
#
_cell.length_a   1.000
_cell.length_b   1.000
_cell.length_c   1.000
_cell.angle_alpha   90.00
_cell.angle_beta   90.00
_cell.angle_gamma   90.00
#
_symmetry.space_group_name_H-M   'P 1'
#
loop_
_entity.id
_entity.type
_entity.pdbx_description
1 polymer ?
#
loop_
_entity_poly.entity_id
_entity_poly.type
_entity_poly.pdbx_seq_one_letter_code
_entity_poly.pdbx_strand_id
1 'polypeptide(L)'
;MDIYTNPPKNSYVTGFTKGFIMPTDSGGIPAVVVSKRSASLVVSAYTILILFIFMVGWNLILAVIMSFWPTLRDKNRHIALVALWNSGESMNAATLMFEFCKRMIFADPEPNGKNDPEGGNSAAASGGGARSDGAAAGGDRDPSSGHPDSISKSKQPSNEKQGTEHQPESTPPSRSSNLWWGILFFLLAATMSVGNIAAGILVAGELLMGNVAPPAKEEIFYPDYNLYTAAGDNGAGLSKLTSLRAPAALRAIGAIEASDVTVRDRVSLDTIPAPDGQSSSDWMGLSYAYNVTGVDMGLQSDPKLVLRVKGSCHTDSSWLVKNSTGERDEYKLWGEGDPVFVKRQPDADVPPMVNFYLKKQSVGSNISYAMIVQTAGRYSFSSGQDPWYATEKTRTKVPIAYQIRPGRPALSCWETKRWHLGTSEAETDQLSSLPGLKLYKLWAEEVFPFEFLMPRVVTLGRAAGSSALKSTSFAAAPSYVLDAGLSSIRTDLERLVLASWVNSRNVLRDTTAYKGDGMVNLAQRGKGAVEDGAAKFVLQSGDVGTLSVRILISVPLILLFLYFVDVCLGWVLKHKNLGQPSVFDDNVKNSISLLATQLYRRLDEQLNPPGNWSHKLAAIPAIYRSTDMYGDTPP
;
A
#
# COMPACT_ATOMS: atom_id res chain seq x y z
N MET A 1 -6.75 -3.86 -6.48
CA MET A 1 -6.76 -5.04 -5.59
C MET A 1 -7.46 -6.13 -6.38
N ASP A 2 -6.76 -7.15 -6.87
CA ASP A 2 -7.45 -8.14 -7.72
C ASP A 2 -8.51 -8.87 -6.88
N ILE A 3 -9.64 -9.21 -7.49
CA ILE A 3 -10.77 -9.84 -6.81
C ILE A 3 -10.41 -11.31 -6.62
N TYR A 4 -9.74 -11.61 -5.51
CA TYR A 4 -9.37 -12.97 -5.14
C TYR A 4 -10.54 -13.67 -4.46
N THR A 5 -10.91 -14.83 -4.99
CA THR A 5 -11.62 -15.84 -4.18
C THR A 5 -10.66 -16.31 -3.09
N ASN A 6 -10.91 -15.93 -1.84
CA ASN A 6 -10.02 -16.32 -0.74
C ASN A 6 -9.86 -17.85 -0.72
N PRO A 7 -8.60 -18.36 -0.63
CA PRO A 7 -8.41 -19.77 -0.40
C PRO A 7 -9.05 -20.16 0.95
N PRO A 8 -9.50 -21.43 1.11
CA PRO A 8 -9.95 -21.93 2.39
C PRO A 8 -8.94 -21.65 3.52
N LYS A 9 -9.43 -21.43 4.74
CA LYS A 9 -8.58 -21.04 5.88
C LYS A 9 -7.53 -22.09 6.25
N ASN A 10 -7.75 -23.36 5.91
CA ASN A 10 -6.80 -24.45 6.11
C ASN A 10 -5.70 -24.50 5.04
N SER A 11 -5.88 -23.86 3.87
CA SER A 11 -4.91 -23.90 2.76
C SER A 11 -3.62 -23.13 3.03
N TYR A 12 -3.55 -22.32 4.09
CA TYR A 12 -2.38 -21.52 4.44
C TYR A 12 -2.06 -21.57 5.92
N VAL A 13 -0.82 -21.23 6.24
CA VAL A 13 -0.31 -21.27 7.60
C VAL A 13 -0.17 -19.86 8.16
N THR A 14 -0.67 -19.65 9.37
CA THR A 14 -0.54 -18.40 10.12
C THR A 14 0.17 -18.62 11.45
N GLY A 15 0.78 -17.56 12.00
CA GLY A 15 1.43 -17.55 13.31
C GLY A 15 2.73 -16.74 13.33
N PHE A 16 2.98 -16.02 14.42
CA PHE A 16 4.20 -15.21 14.60
C PHE A 16 5.49 -16.03 14.61
N THR A 17 5.42 -17.31 15.02
CA THR A 17 6.58 -18.21 15.08
C THR A 17 6.95 -18.79 13.71
N LYS A 18 6.08 -18.63 12.70
CA LYS A 18 6.25 -19.22 11.38
C LYS A 18 6.69 -18.15 10.39
N GLY A 19 7.97 -17.83 10.43
CA GLY A 19 8.60 -16.94 9.46
C GLY A 19 8.66 -17.57 8.07
N PHE A 20 8.52 -16.74 7.05
CA PHE A 20 8.68 -17.11 5.64
C PHE A 20 9.33 -15.96 4.87
N ILE A 21 9.66 -16.20 3.60
CA ILE A 21 10.22 -15.19 2.73
C ILE A 21 9.11 -14.70 1.79
N MET A 22 8.65 -13.47 1.98
CA MET A 22 7.70 -12.85 1.06
C MET A 22 8.42 -12.47 -0.24
N PRO A 23 7.98 -12.97 -1.41
CA PRO A 23 8.60 -12.62 -2.67
C PRO A 23 8.25 -11.19 -3.09
N THR A 24 9.26 -10.45 -3.53
CA THR A 24 9.15 -9.13 -4.14
C THR A 24 10.05 -9.06 -5.38
N ASP A 25 9.85 -8.03 -6.21
CA ASP A 25 10.64 -7.85 -7.44
C ASP A 25 12.14 -7.64 -7.15
N SER A 26 12.46 -7.07 -5.97
CA SER A 26 13.84 -6.85 -5.52
C SER A 26 14.46 -8.07 -4.84
N GLY A 27 13.67 -9.07 -4.44
CA GLY A 27 14.14 -10.28 -3.78
C GLY A 27 13.14 -10.81 -2.76
N GLY A 28 13.62 -11.60 -1.79
CA GLY A 28 12.79 -12.10 -0.72
C GLY A 28 12.91 -11.24 0.54
N ILE A 29 11.79 -10.86 1.16
CA ILE A 29 11.79 -10.14 2.45
C ILE A 29 11.31 -11.07 3.57
N PRO A 30 12.04 -11.19 4.69
CA PRO A 30 11.59 -11.97 5.85
C PRO A 30 10.30 -11.40 6.44
N ALA A 31 9.27 -12.24 6.52
CA ALA A 31 7.94 -11.86 6.94
C ALA A 31 7.31 -12.92 7.85
N VAL A 32 6.28 -12.51 8.59
CA VAL A 32 5.39 -13.40 9.36
C VAL A 32 3.94 -13.13 8.95
N VAL A 33 3.10 -14.16 9.06
CA VAL A 33 1.68 -14.05 8.72
C VAL A 33 0.85 -14.12 9.97
N VAL A 34 -0.13 -13.24 10.08
CA VAL A 34 -1.14 -13.31 11.12
C VAL A 34 -2.54 -13.12 10.51
N SER A 35 -3.59 -13.41 11.28
CA SER A 35 -4.95 -13.08 10.85
C SER A 35 -5.08 -11.58 10.59
N LYS A 36 -5.94 -11.16 9.66
CA LYS A 36 -6.17 -9.74 9.37
C LYS A 36 -6.51 -8.91 10.62
N ARG A 37 -7.28 -9.49 11.55
CA ARG A 37 -7.61 -8.84 12.84
C ARG A 37 -6.35 -8.65 13.70
N SER A 38 -5.52 -9.68 13.82
CA SER A 38 -4.25 -9.59 14.55
C SER A 38 -3.28 -8.61 13.89
N ALA A 39 -3.20 -8.59 12.56
CA ALA A 39 -2.35 -7.64 11.82
C ALA A 39 -2.74 -6.20 12.14
N SER A 40 -4.04 -5.88 12.10
CA SER A 40 -4.53 -4.54 12.47
C SER A 40 -4.16 -4.16 13.90
N LEU A 41 -4.30 -5.08 14.87
CA LEU A 41 -3.92 -4.83 16.27
C LEU A 41 -2.41 -4.58 16.42
N VAL A 42 -1.57 -5.36 15.73
CA VAL A 42 -0.12 -5.18 15.75
C VAL A 42 0.26 -3.85 15.13
N VAL A 43 -0.31 -3.49 13.98
CA VAL A 43 -0.05 -2.20 13.34
C VAL A 43 -0.41 -1.05 14.27
N SER A 44 -1.58 -1.09 14.93
CA SER A 44 -1.96 -0.08 15.92
C SER A 44 -1.00 -0.04 17.12
N ALA A 45 -0.56 -1.19 17.63
CA ALA A 45 0.43 -1.22 18.71
C ALA A 45 1.77 -0.59 18.28
N TYR A 46 2.23 -0.86 17.06
CA TYR A 46 3.47 -0.29 16.54
C TYR A 46 3.36 1.21 16.27
N THR A 47 2.19 1.72 15.86
CA THR A 47 1.98 3.17 15.79
C THR A 47 2.16 3.83 17.15
N ILE A 48 1.69 3.20 18.24
CA ILE A 48 1.89 3.70 19.61
C ILE A 48 3.37 3.63 20.01
N LEU A 49 4.08 2.55 19.67
CA LEU A 49 5.52 2.45 19.94
C LEU A 49 6.32 3.56 19.23
N ILE A 50 5.95 3.92 18.00
CA ILE A 50 6.58 5.01 17.27
C ILE A 50 6.31 6.34 17.97
N LEU A 51 5.09 6.61 18.43
CA LEU A 51 4.78 7.80 19.23
C LEU A 51 5.71 7.89 20.46
N PHE A 52 5.92 6.76 21.16
CA PHE A 52 6.86 6.72 22.29
C PHE A 52 8.32 6.97 21.89
N ILE A 53 8.77 6.46 20.73
CA ILE A 53 10.12 6.74 20.20
C ILE A 53 10.31 8.24 20.02
N PHE A 54 9.35 8.94 19.41
CA PHE A 54 9.43 10.38 19.22
C PHE A 54 9.33 11.16 20.52
N MET A 55 8.50 10.70 21.48
CA MET A 55 8.40 11.30 22.80
C MET A 55 9.73 11.22 23.56
N VAL A 56 10.37 10.04 23.61
CA VAL A 56 11.68 9.86 24.26
C VAL A 56 12.77 10.63 23.49
N GLY A 57 12.74 10.57 22.15
CA GLY A 57 13.68 11.32 21.31
C GLY A 57 13.58 12.83 21.53
N TRP A 58 12.37 13.36 21.71
CA TRP A 58 12.14 14.76 22.04
C TRP A 58 12.73 15.12 23.42
N ASN A 59 12.47 14.29 24.45
CA ASN A 59 13.03 14.50 25.79
C ASN A 59 14.57 14.51 25.78
N LEU A 60 15.19 13.61 25.02
CA LEU A 60 16.64 13.59 24.83
C LEU A 60 17.16 14.87 24.18
N ILE A 61 16.48 15.36 23.14
CA ILE A 61 16.82 16.64 22.51
C ILE A 61 16.71 17.79 23.51
N LEU A 62 15.65 17.85 24.31
CA LEU A 62 15.49 18.84 25.36
C LEU A 62 16.63 18.76 26.37
N ALA A 63 16.99 17.57 26.84
CA ALA A 63 18.08 17.37 27.79
C ALA A 63 19.43 17.85 27.22
N VAL A 64 19.70 17.61 25.93
CA VAL A 64 20.90 18.11 25.25
C VAL A 64 20.89 19.63 25.14
N ILE A 65 19.76 20.23 24.72
CA ILE A 65 19.61 21.69 24.67
C ILE A 65 19.86 22.28 26.05
N MET A 66 19.22 21.75 27.10
CA MET A 66 19.43 22.21 28.48
C MET A 66 20.89 22.11 28.94
N SER A 67 21.59 21.06 28.53
CA SER A 67 22.98 20.80 28.98
C SER A 67 24.01 21.69 28.30
N PHE A 68 23.81 22.04 27.03
CA PHE A 68 24.84 22.70 26.21
C PHE A 68 24.48 24.13 25.80
N TRP A 69 23.25 24.58 26.05
CA TRP A 69 22.83 25.91 25.63
C TRP A 69 23.32 27.01 26.58
N PRO A 70 24.16 27.96 26.11
CA PRO A 70 24.65 29.04 26.94
C PRO A 70 23.54 30.05 27.24
N THR A 71 23.11 30.08 28.50
CA THR A 71 22.07 30.99 29.00
C THR A 71 22.61 32.33 29.53
N LEU A 72 23.93 32.58 29.43
CA LEU A 72 24.60 33.72 30.07
C LEU A 72 23.86 35.06 29.86
N ARG A 73 23.25 35.56 30.94
CA ARG A 73 22.63 36.88 31.16
C ARG A 73 21.49 37.33 30.22
N ASP A 74 21.01 36.51 29.29
CA ASP A 74 19.89 36.90 28.41
C ASP A 74 18.53 36.38 28.94
N LYS A 75 17.66 37.30 29.37
CA LYS A 75 16.31 36.97 29.89
C LYS A 75 15.46 36.25 28.85
N ASN A 76 15.55 36.64 27.57
CA ASN A 76 14.71 36.07 26.52
C ASN A 76 15.08 34.60 26.22
N ARG A 77 16.35 34.25 26.38
CA ARG A 77 16.81 32.85 26.25
C ARG A 77 16.31 31.96 27.38
N HIS A 78 16.26 32.47 28.61
CA HIS A 78 15.68 31.73 29.74
C HIS A 78 14.19 31.47 29.53
N ILE A 79 13.46 32.46 29.01
CA ILE A 79 12.03 32.34 28.72
C ILE A 79 11.78 31.28 27.64
N ALA A 80 12.53 31.33 26.55
CA ALA A 80 12.43 30.33 25.49
C ALA A 80 12.75 28.92 26.01
N LEU A 81 13.78 28.78 26.84
CA LEU A 81 14.18 27.50 27.43
C LEU A 81 13.11 26.93 28.37
N VAL A 82 12.54 27.76 29.25
CA VAL A 82 11.44 27.37 30.14
C VAL A 82 10.21 26.99 29.33
N ALA A 83 9.86 27.77 28.30
CA ALA A 83 8.74 27.43 27.41
C ALA A 83 8.97 26.09 26.69
N LEU A 84 10.18 25.84 26.21
CA LEU A 84 10.56 24.59 25.54
C LEU A 84 10.47 23.40 26.50
N TRP A 85 10.99 23.52 27.71
CA TRP A 85 10.95 22.47 28.74
C TRP A 85 9.52 22.10 29.14
N ASN A 86 8.65 23.11 29.29
CA ASN A 86 7.27 22.93 29.73
C ASN A 86 6.31 22.52 28.61
N SER A 87 6.77 22.50 27.36
CA SER A 87 5.93 22.10 26.24
C SER A 87 5.45 20.66 26.34
N GLY A 88 6.22 19.77 26.99
CA GLY A 88 5.93 18.33 27.14
C GLY A 88 6.01 17.53 25.83
N GLU A 89 5.61 18.12 24.71
CA GLU A 89 5.55 17.53 23.38
C GLU A 89 6.08 18.49 22.30
N SER A 90 6.64 17.92 21.24
CA SER A 90 7.25 18.69 20.13
C SER A 90 6.26 19.58 19.38
N MET A 91 5.00 19.16 19.23
CA MET A 91 3.98 19.98 18.57
C MET A 91 3.68 21.25 19.39
N ASN A 92 3.52 21.11 20.70
CA ASN A 92 3.31 22.25 21.60
C ASN A 92 4.55 23.13 21.66
N ALA A 93 5.75 22.55 21.62
CA ALA A 93 6.99 23.33 21.55
C ALA A 93 7.04 24.19 20.27
N ALA A 94 6.63 23.63 19.13
CA ALA A 94 6.60 24.33 17.86
C ALA A 94 5.62 25.51 17.89
N THR A 95 4.41 25.33 18.41
CA THR A 95 3.43 26.43 18.52
C THR A 95 3.90 27.54 19.46
N LEU A 96 4.49 27.18 20.61
CA LEU A 96 5.04 28.15 21.57
C LEU A 96 6.24 28.92 20.99
N MET A 97 7.16 28.24 20.29
CA MET A 97 8.31 28.89 19.65
C MET A 97 7.89 29.75 18.45
N PHE A 98 6.86 29.35 17.71
CA PHE A 98 6.31 30.16 16.62
C PHE A 98 5.74 31.49 17.17
N GLU A 99 4.94 31.43 18.23
CA GLU A 99 4.41 32.63 18.88
C GLU A 99 5.53 33.51 19.47
N PHE A 100 6.58 32.90 20.03
CA PHE A 100 7.77 33.62 20.48
C PHE A 100 8.46 34.35 19.32
N CYS A 101 8.71 33.69 18.19
CA CYS A 101 9.29 34.28 16.99
C CYS A 101 8.41 35.41 16.43
N LYS A 102 7.09 35.19 16.34
CA LYS A 102 6.13 36.19 15.87
C LYS A 102 6.20 37.46 16.72
N ARG A 103 6.19 37.33 18.05
CA ARG A 103 6.34 38.48 18.96
C ARG A 103 7.65 39.22 18.74
N MET A 104 8.76 38.48 18.62
CA MET A 104 10.07 39.07 18.37
C MET A 104 10.18 39.80 17.02
N ILE A 105 9.42 39.41 16.01
CA ILE A 105 9.36 40.05 14.69
C ILE A 105 8.45 41.29 14.72
N PHE A 106 7.24 41.15 15.25
CA PHE A 106 6.18 42.17 15.17
C PHE A 106 6.10 43.13 16.35
N ALA A 107 6.93 42.98 17.38
CA ALA A 107 7.04 44.01 18.40
C ALA A 107 7.72 45.24 17.82
N ASP A 108 6.90 46.26 17.56
CA ASP A 108 7.37 47.59 17.23
C ASP A 108 8.30 48.07 18.34
N PRO A 109 9.46 48.67 18.00
CA PRO A 109 10.22 49.42 18.99
C PRO A 109 9.28 50.49 19.53
N GLU A 110 9.02 50.48 20.84
CA GLU A 110 8.23 51.54 21.47
C GLU A 110 8.76 52.89 20.97
N PRO A 111 7.91 53.75 20.38
CA PRO A 111 8.35 55.05 19.94
C PRO A 111 8.87 55.77 21.17
N ASN A 112 10.20 55.96 21.22
CA ASN A 112 10.90 56.71 22.26
C ASN A 112 10.08 57.95 22.59
N GLY A 113 9.70 58.09 23.87
CA GLY A 113 8.85 59.16 24.37
C GLY A 113 9.31 60.52 23.84
N LYS A 114 8.57 61.04 22.86
CA LYS A 114 8.66 62.43 22.45
C LYS A 114 8.04 63.27 23.57
N ASN A 115 8.90 63.98 24.28
CA ASN A 115 8.53 65.19 25.00
C ASN A 115 7.99 66.19 23.97
N ASP A 116 6.73 66.60 24.07
CA ASP A 116 6.25 67.81 23.42
C ASP A 116 5.55 68.73 24.46
N PRO A 117 5.80 70.05 24.42
CA PRO A 117 5.24 71.04 25.33
C PRO A 117 3.87 71.58 24.85
N GLU A 118 3.25 72.34 25.74
CA GLU A 118 1.96 73.04 25.67
C GLU A 118 1.64 73.79 24.36
N GLY A 119 0.33 73.88 24.05
CA GLY A 119 -0.25 75.10 23.48
C GLY A 119 -1.43 74.95 22.51
N GLY A 120 -2.64 75.35 22.95
CA GLY A 120 -3.49 76.24 22.13
C GLY A 120 -4.72 75.68 21.38
N ASN A 121 -5.87 75.75 22.05
CA ASN A 121 -7.27 75.92 21.59
C ASN A 121 -7.57 76.29 20.10
N SER A 122 -8.54 75.61 19.47
CA SER A 122 -9.93 76.07 19.21
C SER A 122 -10.61 75.46 17.95
N ALA A 123 -11.82 74.93 18.18
CA ALA A 123 -13.07 75.06 17.40
C ALA A 123 -13.46 74.12 16.23
N ALA A 124 -14.64 73.50 16.44
CA ALA A 124 -15.77 73.18 15.52
C ALA A 124 -15.62 72.02 14.50
N ALA A 125 -16.59 71.14 14.22
CA ALA A 125 -17.98 70.93 14.66
C ALA A 125 -18.54 69.57 14.16
N SER A 126 -19.61 69.09 14.84
CA SER A 126 -20.67 68.14 14.40
C SER A 126 -20.29 66.65 14.20
N GLY A 127 -21.09 65.65 14.56
CA GLY A 127 -22.43 65.59 15.16
C GLY A 127 -22.95 64.14 15.24
N GLY A 128 -23.92 63.90 16.15
CA GLY A 128 -24.81 62.72 16.22
C GLY A 128 -24.19 61.42 16.76
N GLY A 129 -24.78 60.63 17.66
CA GLY A 129 -26.11 60.60 18.27
C GLY A 129 -26.30 59.21 18.91
N ALA A 130 -27.35 59.10 19.74
CA ALA A 130 -27.92 57.89 20.35
C ALA A 130 -27.34 57.38 21.69
N ARG A 131 -28.01 57.82 22.76
CA ARG A 131 -28.17 57.17 24.06
C ARG A 131 -28.91 55.82 23.93
N SER A 132 -28.63 54.91 24.85
CA SER A 132 -29.68 54.17 25.56
C SER A 132 -29.24 53.87 26.98
N ASP A 133 -30.12 54.22 27.91
CA ASP A 133 -30.02 54.17 29.36
C ASP A 133 -29.99 52.75 29.94
N GLY A 134 -29.61 52.65 31.23
CA GLY A 134 -29.82 51.43 32.01
C GLY A 134 -29.08 51.41 33.34
N ALA A 135 -29.43 52.34 34.24
CA ALA A 135 -28.98 52.34 35.62
C ALA A 135 -29.74 51.32 36.48
N ALA A 136 -29.05 50.80 37.51
CA ALA A 136 -29.39 51.00 38.93
C ALA A 136 -29.43 49.73 39.80
N ALA A 137 -28.79 49.90 40.95
CA ALA A 137 -29.12 49.35 42.28
C ALA A 137 -28.88 47.85 42.54
N GLY A 138 -28.31 47.45 43.67
CA GLY A 138 -27.93 48.22 44.85
C GLY A 138 -27.57 47.29 46.03
N GLY A 139 -26.90 47.90 47.02
CA GLY A 139 -26.90 47.55 48.45
C GLY A 139 -26.14 46.30 48.88
N ASP A 140 -25.71 46.17 50.12
CA ASP A 140 -25.60 47.09 51.26
C ASP A 140 -24.85 46.29 52.36
N ARG A 141 -23.95 46.93 53.13
CA ARG A 141 -23.58 46.65 54.55
C ARG A 141 -22.92 45.28 54.90
N ASP A 142 -22.03 45.13 55.89
CA ASP A 142 -21.66 45.93 57.07
C ASP A 142 -20.29 45.43 57.66
N PRO A 143 -19.74 46.09 58.70
CA PRO A 143 -18.32 46.10 59.08
C PRO A 143 -17.99 45.37 60.39
N SER A 144 -16.69 45.22 60.72
CA SER A 144 -16.14 45.15 62.08
C SER A 144 -14.60 45.12 61.97
N SER A 145 -13.86 46.15 62.40
CA SER A 145 -13.22 46.34 63.73
C SER A 145 -12.27 45.19 64.14
N GLY A 146 -11.03 45.38 64.58
CA GLY A 146 -10.23 46.58 64.80
C GLY A 146 -8.82 46.25 65.33
N HIS A 147 -8.07 47.34 65.52
CA HIS A 147 -6.94 47.59 66.41
C HIS A 147 -5.49 47.20 66.06
N PRO A 148 -4.51 48.08 66.40
CA PRO A 148 -3.13 48.07 65.92
C PRO A 148 -2.13 47.66 67.02
N ASP A 149 -0.85 47.50 66.65
CA ASP A 149 0.37 47.70 67.45
C ASP A 149 1.56 47.13 66.65
N SER A 150 2.83 47.48 66.83
CA SER A 150 3.55 48.69 67.18
C SER A 150 5.04 48.35 66.91
N ILE A 151 5.78 49.33 66.38
CA ILE A 151 7.21 49.62 66.60
C ILE A 151 8.19 48.44 66.83
N SER A 152 9.14 48.28 65.91
CA SER A 152 10.55 48.04 66.30
C SER A 152 11.55 48.53 65.25
N LYS A 153 12.25 49.61 65.62
CA LYS A 153 13.54 50.04 65.06
C LYS A 153 14.62 49.06 65.49
N SER A 154 15.53 48.66 64.60
CA SER A 154 16.91 48.34 64.99
C SER A 154 17.86 48.24 63.79
N LYS A 155 18.86 49.12 63.82
CA LYS A 155 20.27 48.95 63.45
C LYS A 155 20.65 48.56 62.01
N GLN A 156 21.01 49.61 61.30
CA GLN A 156 22.17 49.74 60.42
C GLN A 156 23.46 49.16 61.05
N PRO A 157 24.29 48.47 60.25
CA PRO A 157 25.74 48.61 60.35
C PRO A 157 26.39 48.98 59.00
N SER A 158 27.14 50.07 59.07
CA SER A 158 28.49 50.27 58.50
C SER A 158 28.89 49.57 57.20
N ASN A 159 29.06 50.43 56.19
CA ASN A 159 30.01 50.38 55.09
C ASN A 159 31.23 49.48 55.31
N GLU A 160 31.42 48.52 54.41
CA GLU A 160 32.73 47.97 54.07
C GLU A 160 32.93 48.14 52.56
N LYS A 161 33.92 48.96 52.21
CA LYS A 161 34.37 49.22 50.83
C LYS A 161 34.97 47.94 50.25
N GLN A 162 34.30 47.32 49.29
CA GLN A 162 34.92 46.39 48.36
C GLN A 162 35.09 47.06 46.99
N GLY A 163 36.33 47.05 46.51
CA GLY A 163 36.76 47.72 45.30
C GLY A 163 36.01 47.24 44.06
N THR A 164 35.50 48.21 43.31
CA THR A 164 34.90 48.03 41.99
C THR A 164 35.99 47.65 41.01
N GLU A 165 36.22 46.35 40.84
CA GLU A 165 36.96 45.80 39.71
C GLU A 165 36.06 45.99 38.47
N HIS A 166 36.49 46.87 37.56
CA HIS A 166 35.83 47.10 36.28
C HIS A 166 35.82 45.80 35.46
N GLN A 167 34.74 45.04 35.56
CA GLN A 167 34.41 44.02 34.56
C GLN A 167 34.12 44.73 33.23
N PRO A 168 34.72 44.29 32.12
CA PRO A 168 34.39 44.84 30.81
C PRO A 168 32.91 44.61 30.51
N GLU A 169 32.19 45.71 30.28
CA GLU A 169 30.79 45.73 29.92
C GLU A 169 30.62 45.02 28.57
N SER A 170 30.30 43.73 28.62
CA SER A 170 30.03 42.91 27.44
C SER A 170 28.85 43.51 26.67
N THR A 171 29.07 43.85 25.41
CA THR A 171 28.04 44.36 24.50
C THR A 171 26.79 43.47 24.53
N PRO A 172 25.58 44.07 24.62
CA PRO A 172 24.35 43.30 24.76
C PRO A 172 24.11 42.43 23.52
N PRO A 173 23.63 41.18 23.70
CA PRO A 173 23.32 40.29 22.59
C PRO A 173 22.24 40.92 21.70
N SER A 174 22.48 40.91 20.39
CA SER A 174 21.58 41.52 19.41
C SER A 174 20.24 40.79 19.35
N ARG A 175 19.13 41.54 19.22
CA ARG A 175 17.76 41.03 18.99
C ARG A 175 17.71 39.94 17.90
N SER A 176 18.55 40.07 16.88
CA SER A 176 18.69 39.09 15.80
C SER A 176 19.18 37.73 16.27
N SER A 177 20.07 37.65 17.26
CA SER A 177 20.59 36.37 17.78
C SER A 177 19.49 35.54 18.46
N ASN A 178 18.65 36.17 19.27
CA ASN A 178 17.55 35.48 19.95
C ASN A 178 16.44 35.03 19.00
N LEU A 179 16.17 35.83 17.95
CA LEU A 179 15.23 35.44 16.90
C LEU A 179 15.73 34.21 16.14
N TRP A 180 17.01 34.17 15.75
CA TRP A 180 17.60 33.03 15.06
C TRP A 180 17.52 31.73 15.87
N TRP A 181 17.77 31.81 17.17
CA TRP A 181 17.63 30.66 18.06
C TRP A 181 16.18 30.21 18.25
N GLY A 182 15.23 31.14 18.35
CA GLY A 182 13.80 30.82 18.35
C GLY A 182 13.38 30.10 17.07
N ILE A 183 13.86 30.58 15.91
CA ILE A 183 13.61 29.94 14.61
C ILE A 183 14.21 28.53 14.58
N LEU A 184 15.44 28.35 15.10
CA LEU A 184 16.07 27.02 15.15
C LEU A 184 15.24 26.04 15.99
N PHE A 185 14.80 26.43 17.19
CA PHE A 185 13.99 25.57 18.04
C PHE A 185 12.61 25.30 17.46
N PHE A 186 12.00 26.30 16.82
CA PHE A 186 10.77 26.10 16.06
C PHE A 186 10.96 25.05 14.96
N LEU A 187 12.01 25.17 14.14
CA LEU A 187 12.28 24.21 13.06
C LEU A 187 12.56 22.81 13.60
N LEU A 188 13.30 22.69 14.70
CA LEU A 188 13.59 21.41 15.34
C LEU A 188 12.32 20.74 15.88
N ALA A 189 11.50 21.49 16.61
CA ALA A 189 10.23 21.03 17.15
C ALA A 189 9.23 20.67 16.04
N ALA A 190 9.11 21.51 15.01
CA ALA A 190 8.27 21.25 13.85
C ALA A 190 8.73 20.01 13.08
N THR A 191 10.04 19.83 12.87
CA THR A 191 10.60 18.65 12.20
C THR A 191 10.31 17.38 13.00
N MET A 192 10.45 17.43 14.33
CA MET A 192 10.11 16.28 15.18
C MET A 192 8.61 15.97 15.16
N SER A 193 7.75 16.99 15.16
CA SER A 193 6.30 16.82 15.09
C SER A 193 5.85 16.22 13.75
N VAL A 194 6.33 16.77 12.63
CA VAL A 194 6.06 16.25 11.29
C VAL A 194 6.65 14.85 11.12
N GLY A 195 7.86 14.63 11.63
CA GLY A 195 8.53 13.34 11.63
C GLY A 195 7.73 12.27 12.36
N ASN A 196 7.13 12.60 13.51
CA ASN A 196 6.29 11.68 14.28
C ASN A 196 5.06 11.22 13.49
N ILE A 197 4.34 12.18 12.88
CA ILE A 197 3.15 11.88 12.06
C ILE A 197 3.54 11.06 10.82
N ALA A 198 4.58 11.50 10.10
CA ALA A 198 5.05 10.83 8.88
C ALA A 198 5.54 9.41 9.18
N ALA A 199 6.35 9.22 10.24
CA ALA A 199 6.85 7.91 10.63
C ALA A 199 5.72 6.97 11.06
N GLY A 200 4.71 7.45 11.79
CA GLY A 200 3.56 6.65 12.17
C GLY A 200 2.83 6.06 10.95
N ILE A 201 2.65 6.85 9.89
CA ILE A 201 2.00 6.41 8.66
C ILE A 201 2.91 5.49 7.82
N LEU A 202 4.15 5.92 7.58
CA LEU A 202 5.09 5.20 6.71
C LEU A 202 5.50 3.86 7.31
N VAL A 203 5.83 3.81 8.60
CA VAL A 203 6.23 2.55 9.25
C VAL A 203 5.04 1.60 9.39
N ALA A 204 3.82 2.10 9.61
CA ALA A 204 2.63 1.25 9.58
C ALA A 204 2.41 0.62 8.19
N GLY A 205 2.59 1.41 7.12
CA GLY A 205 2.52 0.93 5.75
C GLY A 205 3.60 -0.11 5.42
N GLU A 206 4.85 0.15 5.83
CA GLU A 206 5.98 -0.78 5.62
C GLU A 206 5.89 -2.03 6.52
N LEU A 207 5.26 -1.91 7.69
CA LEU A 207 5.02 -3.04 8.58
C LEU A 207 4.04 -4.02 7.95
N LEU A 208 2.93 -3.54 7.36
CA LEU A 208 1.94 -4.36 6.66
C LEU A 208 2.29 -4.48 5.17
N MET A 209 3.17 -5.44 4.85
CA MET A 209 3.72 -5.62 3.50
C MET A 209 2.68 -6.13 2.48
N GLY A 210 1.62 -6.80 2.93
CA GLY A 210 0.61 -7.34 2.03
C GLY A 210 -0.32 -8.35 2.70
N ASN A 211 -0.97 -9.15 1.87
CA ASN A 211 -1.97 -10.15 2.28
C ASN A 211 -1.62 -11.53 1.70
N VAL A 212 -0.39 -11.99 1.94
CA VAL A 212 0.12 -13.27 1.45
C VAL A 212 0.53 -14.19 2.59
N ALA A 213 0.40 -15.51 2.37
CA ALA A 213 0.75 -16.52 3.35
C ALA A 213 1.35 -17.77 2.72
N PRO A 214 2.30 -18.46 3.39
CA PRO A 214 2.78 -19.74 2.90
C PRO A 214 1.64 -20.78 2.95
N PRO A 215 1.59 -21.70 1.97
CA PRO A 215 0.57 -22.73 1.93
C PRO A 215 0.74 -23.72 3.09
N ALA A 216 -0.35 -24.33 3.50
CA ALA A 216 -0.30 -25.52 4.33
C ALA A 216 0.19 -26.68 3.47
N LYS A 217 1.36 -27.24 3.82
CA LYS A 217 2.01 -28.26 3.00
C LYS A 217 1.13 -29.48 2.72
N GLU A 218 0.30 -29.89 3.69
CA GLU A 218 -0.58 -31.05 3.55
C GLU A 218 -1.77 -30.81 2.63
N GLU A 219 -2.09 -29.54 2.34
CA GLU A 219 -3.14 -29.15 1.40
C GLU A 219 -2.62 -29.06 -0.04
N ILE A 220 -1.30 -29.21 -0.26
CA ILE A 220 -0.71 -29.21 -1.60
C ILE A 220 -1.03 -30.54 -2.28
N PHE A 221 -1.84 -30.47 -3.32
CA PHE A 221 -2.22 -31.59 -4.15
C PHE A 221 -1.89 -31.32 -5.62
N TYR A 222 -1.20 -32.26 -6.26
CA TYR A 222 -1.03 -32.28 -7.70
C TYR A 222 -1.23 -33.70 -8.23
N PRO A 223 -2.08 -33.94 -9.24
CA PRO A 223 -2.34 -35.30 -9.71
C PRO A 223 -1.15 -35.86 -10.51
N ASP A 224 -0.92 -37.17 -10.43
CA ASP A 224 0.03 -37.85 -11.31
C ASP A 224 -0.54 -37.97 -12.74
N TYR A 225 -0.19 -37.04 -13.62
CA TYR A 225 -0.75 -36.98 -14.98
C TYR A 225 -0.43 -38.21 -15.84
N ASN A 226 0.73 -38.82 -15.66
CA ASN A 226 1.13 -39.99 -16.45
C ASN A 226 0.22 -41.18 -16.13
N LEU A 227 -0.21 -41.30 -14.87
CA LEU A 227 -1.16 -42.32 -14.44
C LEU A 227 -2.55 -42.11 -15.07
N TYR A 228 -3.02 -40.86 -15.16
CA TYR A 228 -4.37 -40.52 -15.63
C TYR A 228 -4.49 -40.22 -17.13
N THR A 229 -3.39 -40.30 -17.86
CA THR A 229 -3.37 -40.20 -19.33
C THR A 229 -3.03 -41.52 -20.02
N ALA A 230 -2.95 -42.62 -19.26
CA ALA A 230 -2.63 -43.94 -19.78
C ALA A 230 -3.67 -44.44 -20.79
N ALA A 231 -3.20 -44.99 -21.91
CA ALA A 231 -4.05 -45.59 -22.92
C ALA A 231 -4.72 -46.86 -22.35
N GLY A 232 -6.05 -46.85 -22.22
CA GLY A 232 -6.83 -48.03 -21.79
C GLY A 232 -8.00 -47.75 -20.85
N ASP A 233 -8.14 -46.52 -20.35
CA ASP A 233 -9.21 -46.14 -19.40
C ASP A 233 -10.47 -45.55 -20.07
N ASN A 234 -10.58 -45.65 -21.40
CA ASN A 234 -11.62 -45.03 -22.22
C ASN A 234 -11.78 -43.51 -22.00
N GLY A 235 -10.71 -42.82 -21.57
CA GLY A 235 -10.70 -41.37 -21.32
C GLY A 235 -11.19 -40.96 -19.93
N ALA A 236 -11.53 -41.90 -19.04
CA ALA A 236 -12.06 -41.59 -17.72
C ALA A 236 -11.08 -40.76 -16.85
N GLY A 237 -9.79 -41.09 -16.87
CA GLY A 237 -8.73 -40.36 -16.19
C GLY A 237 -8.57 -38.95 -16.73
N LEU A 238 -8.61 -38.77 -18.05
CA LEU A 238 -8.58 -37.45 -18.69
C LEU A 238 -9.81 -36.60 -18.29
N SER A 239 -11.00 -37.21 -18.23
CA SER A 239 -12.21 -36.54 -17.72
C SER A 239 -12.06 -36.12 -16.26
N LYS A 240 -11.45 -36.98 -15.42
CA LYS A 240 -11.18 -36.66 -14.01
C LYS A 240 -10.21 -35.49 -13.86
N LEU A 241 -9.13 -35.47 -14.64
CA LEU A 241 -8.18 -34.35 -14.70
C LEU A 241 -8.82 -33.05 -15.18
N THR A 242 -9.68 -33.14 -16.19
CA THR A 242 -10.42 -31.98 -16.73
C THR A 242 -11.38 -31.43 -15.67
N SER A 243 -12.11 -32.30 -14.98
CA SER A 243 -13.00 -31.93 -13.88
C SER A 243 -12.24 -31.26 -12.73
N LEU A 244 -11.06 -31.76 -12.38
CA LEU A 244 -10.19 -31.16 -11.36
C LEU A 244 -9.75 -29.74 -11.72
N ARG A 245 -9.44 -29.49 -13.00
CA ARG A 245 -8.99 -28.18 -13.52
C ARG A 245 -10.14 -27.19 -13.77
N ALA A 246 -11.36 -27.67 -13.99
CA ALA A 246 -12.49 -26.81 -14.36
C ALA A 246 -12.74 -25.66 -13.36
N PRO A 247 -12.74 -25.86 -12.03
CA PRO A 247 -12.91 -24.75 -11.07
C PRO A 247 -11.83 -23.67 -11.18
N ALA A 248 -10.57 -24.06 -11.46
CA ALA A 248 -9.48 -23.12 -11.64
C ALA A 248 -9.64 -22.29 -12.92
N ALA A 249 -10.03 -22.94 -14.03
CA ALA A 249 -10.31 -22.26 -15.29
C ALA A 249 -11.48 -21.28 -15.17
N LEU A 250 -12.59 -21.70 -14.56
CA LEU A 250 -13.77 -20.86 -14.34
C LEU A 250 -13.47 -19.68 -13.41
N ARG A 251 -12.65 -19.89 -12.37
CA ARG A 251 -12.18 -18.81 -11.50
C ARG A 251 -11.35 -17.79 -12.24
N ALA A 252 -10.43 -18.23 -13.11
CA ALA A 252 -9.62 -17.34 -13.92
C ALA A 252 -10.47 -16.50 -14.88
N ILE A 253 -11.45 -17.12 -15.54
CA ILE A 253 -12.43 -16.42 -16.39
C ILE A 253 -13.26 -15.42 -15.57
N GLY A 254 -13.79 -15.84 -14.42
CA GLY A 254 -14.59 -14.97 -13.55
C GLY A 254 -13.81 -13.79 -12.98
N ALA A 255 -12.50 -13.96 -12.73
CA ALA A 255 -11.64 -12.87 -12.31
C ALA A 255 -11.55 -11.78 -13.38
N ILE A 256 -11.45 -12.14 -14.66
CA ILE A 256 -11.39 -11.17 -15.76
C ILE A 256 -12.67 -10.33 -15.84
N GLU A 257 -13.84 -10.97 -15.72
CA GLU A 257 -15.12 -10.23 -15.74
C GLU A 257 -15.28 -9.28 -14.55
N ALA A 258 -14.57 -9.54 -13.44
CA ALA A 258 -14.64 -8.72 -12.24
C ALA A 258 -13.56 -7.62 -12.17
N SER A 259 -12.40 -7.81 -12.80
CA SER A 259 -11.22 -6.94 -12.63
C SER A 259 -10.61 -6.44 -13.95
N ASP A 260 -11.44 -6.24 -14.97
CA ASP A 260 -11.04 -5.97 -16.37
C ASP A 260 -9.84 -5.00 -16.50
N VAL A 261 -9.84 -3.91 -15.73
CA VAL A 261 -8.81 -2.86 -15.82
C VAL A 261 -7.41 -3.31 -15.37
N THR A 262 -7.25 -4.06 -14.27
CA THR A 262 -5.90 -4.33 -13.71
C THR A 262 -5.15 -5.45 -14.43
N VAL A 263 -5.89 -6.43 -14.95
CA VAL A 263 -5.29 -7.56 -15.67
C VAL A 263 -4.95 -7.15 -17.10
N ARG A 264 -5.71 -6.22 -17.69
CA ARG A 264 -5.50 -5.77 -19.07
C ARG A 264 -4.13 -5.16 -19.30
N ASP A 265 -3.58 -4.45 -18.31
CA ASP A 265 -2.23 -3.85 -18.36
C ASP A 265 -1.10 -4.87 -18.35
N ARG A 266 -1.37 -6.13 -17.97
CA ARG A 266 -0.38 -7.22 -17.91
C ARG A 266 -0.24 -7.98 -19.22
N VAL A 267 -1.12 -7.72 -20.18
CA VAL A 267 -1.19 -8.42 -21.46
C VAL A 267 -1.17 -7.41 -22.61
N SER A 268 -0.18 -7.53 -23.49
CA SER A 268 -0.16 -6.81 -24.77
C SER A 268 -1.03 -7.56 -25.77
N LEU A 269 -1.93 -6.84 -26.43
CA LEU A 269 -2.83 -7.37 -27.46
C LEU A 269 -2.80 -6.41 -28.65
N ASP A 270 -2.35 -6.90 -29.80
CA ASP A 270 -2.24 -6.11 -31.03
C ASP A 270 -3.05 -6.77 -32.15
N THR A 271 -3.94 -6.00 -32.77
CA THR A 271 -4.74 -6.46 -33.91
C THR A 271 -3.85 -6.61 -35.15
N ILE A 272 -3.98 -7.73 -35.85
CA ILE A 272 -3.27 -8.01 -37.10
C ILE A 272 -4.17 -7.59 -38.25
N PRO A 273 -3.73 -6.69 -39.15
CA PRO A 273 -4.53 -6.27 -40.29
C PRO A 273 -4.81 -7.43 -41.24
N ALA A 274 -5.88 -7.31 -42.03
CA ALA A 274 -6.20 -8.28 -43.06
C ALA A 274 -5.10 -8.32 -44.13
N PRO A 275 -4.70 -9.51 -44.61
CA PRO A 275 -3.83 -9.65 -45.77
C PRO A 275 -4.44 -8.97 -47.00
N ASP A 276 -3.58 -8.52 -47.92
CA ASP A 276 -4.01 -7.90 -49.18
C ASP A 276 -4.96 -8.83 -49.94
N GLY A 277 -6.13 -8.30 -50.33
CA GLY A 277 -7.16 -9.05 -51.06
C GLY A 277 -8.16 -9.81 -50.20
N GLN A 278 -8.04 -9.81 -48.86
CA GLN A 278 -9.02 -10.39 -47.96
C GLN A 278 -9.95 -9.31 -47.38
N SER A 279 -11.26 -9.59 -47.33
CA SER A 279 -12.22 -8.67 -46.73
C SER A 279 -12.02 -8.56 -45.22
N SER A 280 -12.01 -7.34 -44.70
CA SER A 280 -12.01 -7.06 -43.25
C SER A 280 -13.21 -7.70 -42.52
N SER A 281 -14.31 -7.96 -43.22
CA SER A 281 -15.49 -8.64 -42.64
C SER A 281 -15.27 -10.13 -42.34
N ASP A 282 -14.33 -10.77 -43.04
CA ASP A 282 -14.07 -12.22 -42.94
C ASP A 282 -12.74 -12.53 -42.25
N TRP A 283 -11.96 -11.48 -41.96
CA TRP A 283 -10.67 -11.57 -41.30
C TRP A 283 -10.73 -11.03 -39.88
N MET A 284 -10.19 -11.81 -38.94
CA MET A 284 -9.79 -11.31 -37.64
C MET A 284 -8.42 -11.89 -37.32
N GLY A 285 -7.46 -11.03 -36.99
CA GLY A 285 -6.16 -11.44 -36.47
C GLY A 285 -5.82 -10.70 -35.19
N LEU A 286 -5.24 -11.43 -34.23
CA LEU A 286 -4.79 -10.91 -32.95
C LEU A 286 -3.43 -11.52 -32.60
N SER A 287 -2.50 -10.70 -32.17
CA SER A 287 -1.27 -11.13 -31.52
C SER A 287 -1.32 -10.76 -30.04
N TYR A 288 -0.70 -11.59 -29.20
CA TYR A 288 -0.69 -11.37 -27.77
C TYR A 288 0.66 -11.70 -27.16
N ALA A 289 1.00 -11.00 -26.10
CA ALA A 289 2.19 -11.26 -25.31
C ALA A 289 1.94 -10.95 -23.83
N TYR A 290 2.48 -11.78 -22.94
CA TYR A 290 2.45 -11.51 -21.51
C TYR A 290 3.62 -12.17 -20.78
N ASN A 291 3.94 -11.62 -19.60
CA ASN A 291 4.96 -12.16 -18.72
C ASN A 291 4.32 -12.58 -17.41
N VAL A 292 4.76 -13.72 -16.87
CA VAL A 292 4.39 -14.19 -15.54
C VAL A 292 5.66 -14.34 -14.72
N THR A 293 5.81 -13.51 -13.71
CA THR A 293 7.00 -13.52 -12.85
C THR A 293 6.87 -14.56 -11.73
N GLY A 294 8.00 -14.89 -11.10
CA GLY A 294 8.03 -15.73 -9.91
C GLY A 294 7.26 -15.09 -8.76
N VAL A 295 7.29 -13.75 -8.65
CA VAL A 295 6.46 -12.99 -7.71
C VAL A 295 4.97 -13.17 -8.02
N ASP A 296 4.56 -13.11 -9.29
CA ASP A 296 3.16 -13.32 -9.69
C ASP A 296 2.66 -14.73 -9.32
N MET A 297 3.55 -15.73 -9.43
CA MET A 297 3.31 -17.13 -9.01
C MET A 297 3.46 -17.36 -7.50
N GLY A 298 3.97 -16.38 -6.76
CA GLY A 298 4.23 -16.48 -5.33
C GLY A 298 5.49 -17.27 -4.95
N LEU A 299 6.44 -17.50 -5.85
CA LEU A 299 7.67 -18.25 -5.61
C LEU A 299 8.59 -17.55 -4.60
N GLN A 300 8.90 -18.21 -3.48
CA GLN A 300 9.81 -17.65 -2.46
C GLN A 300 11.29 -17.81 -2.84
N SER A 301 11.65 -18.88 -3.56
CA SER A 301 13.04 -19.23 -3.88
C SER A 301 13.60 -18.45 -5.06
N ASP A 302 12.76 -18.19 -6.07
CA ASP A 302 13.16 -17.63 -7.37
C ASP A 302 12.18 -16.54 -7.84
N PRO A 303 12.03 -15.43 -7.10
CA PRO A 303 11.08 -14.37 -7.47
C PRO A 303 11.38 -13.73 -8.83
N LYS A 304 12.64 -13.80 -9.28
CA LYS A 304 13.12 -13.28 -10.58
C LYS A 304 12.90 -14.21 -11.77
N LEU A 305 12.36 -15.40 -11.57
CA LEU A 305 11.99 -16.30 -12.66
C LEU A 305 10.89 -15.63 -13.49
N VAL A 306 10.95 -15.69 -14.81
CA VAL A 306 9.90 -15.12 -15.68
C VAL A 306 9.54 -16.10 -16.78
N LEU A 307 8.25 -16.44 -16.87
CA LEU A 307 7.68 -17.08 -18.06
C LEU A 307 7.25 -15.99 -19.04
N ARG A 308 7.84 -15.99 -20.23
CA ARG A 308 7.44 -15.11 -21.33
C ARG A 308 6.61 -15.91 -22.32
N VAL A 309 5.41 -15.40 -22.61
CA VAL A 309 4.48 -16.00 -23.56
C VAL A 309 4.23 -15.03 -24.70
N LYS A 310 4.29 -15.53 -25.93
CA LYS A 310 3.89 -14.81 -27.14
C LYS A 310 3.04 -15.72 -28.00
N GLY A 311 1.97 -15.21 -28.57
CA GLY A 311 1.17 -15.97 -29.50
C GLY A 311 0.43 -15.09 -30.49
N SER A 312 -0.19 -15.74 -31.44
CA SER A 312 -1.02 -15.09 -32.44
C SER A 312 -2.09 -16.05 -32.92
N CYS A 313 -3.25 -15.49 -33.26
CA CYS A 313 -4.38 -16.18 -33.85
C CYS A 313 -4.89 -15.36 -35.03
N HIS A 314 -5.34 -16.03 -36.07
CA HIS A 314 -6.08 -15.40 -37.17
C HIS A 314 -7.13 -16.34 -37.75
N THR A 315 -8.14 -15.80 -38.43
CA THR A 315 -9.16 -16.60 -39.11
C THR A 315 -8.57 -17.30 -40.33
N ASP A 316 -8.83 -18.60 -40.45
CA ASP A 316 -8.42 -19.42 -41.58
C ASP A 316 -9.65 -20.11 -42.18
N SER A 317 -10.13 -19.58 -43.31
CA SER A 317 -11.23 -20.13 -44.08
C SER A 317 -10.79 -21.23 -45.04
N SER A 318 -9.48 -21.43 -45.26
CA SER A 318 -8.95 -22.46 -46.16
C SER A 318 -9.17 -23.87 -45.62
N TRP A 319 -9.32 -24.02 -44.29
CA TRP A 319 -9.61 -25.30 -43.64
C TRP A 319 -11.04 -25.78 -43.86
N LEU A 320 -11.98 -24.90 -44.21
CA LEU A 320 -13.37 -25.26 -44.44
C LEU A 320 -13.54 -25.92 -45.82
N VAL A 321 -14.00 -27.16 -45.85
CA VAL A 321 -14.27 -27.89 -47.09
C VAL A 321 -15.58 -27.41 -47.71
N LYS A 322 -15.46 -26.70 -48.86
CA LYS A 322 -16.61 -26.06 -49.56
C LYS A 322 -17.70 -27.04 -50.01
N ASN A 323 -17.36 -28.33 -50.20
CA ASN A 323 -18.27 -29.36 -50.69
C ASN A 323 -18.84 -30.26 -49.58
N SER A 324 -18.78 -29.81 -48.32
CA SER A 324 -19.33 -30.59 -47.20
C SER A 324 -20.84 -30.78 -47.33
N THR A 325 -21.27 -32.04 -47.22
CA THR A 325 -22.67 -32.49 -47.27
C THR A 325 -23.58 -31.60 -46.42
N GLY A 326 -24.82 -31.38 -46.85
CA GLY A 326 -25.73 -30.33 -46.35
C GLY A 326 -25.88 -30.18 -44.82
N GLU A 327 -25.61 -31.21 -44.02
CA GLU A 327 -25.89 -31.25 -42.58
C GLU A 327 -24.74 -30.78 -41.67
N ARG A 328 -23.49 -30.81 -42.13
CA ARG A 328 -22.31 -30.54 -41.29
C ARG A 328 -21.27 -29.71 -42.02
N ASP A 329 -20.58 -28.86 -41.28
CA ASP A 329 -19.36 -28.19 -41.73
C ASP A 329 -18.17 -29.12 -41.47
N GLU A 330 -17.33 -29.28 -42.48
CA GLU A 330 -16.15 -30.14 -42.44
C GLU A 330 -14.88 -29.29 -42.49
N TYR A 331 -13.97 -29.52 -41.56
CA TYR A 331 -12.71 -28.80 -41.43
C TYR A 331 -11.51 -29.75 -41.56
N LYS A 332 -10.62 -29.46 -42.52
CA LYS A 332 -9.36 -30.18 -42.70
C LYS A 332 -8.19 -29.34 -42.16
N LEU A 333 -7.90 -29.52 -40.88
CA LEU A 333 -6.90 -28.73 -40.15
C LEU A 333 -5.49 -29.01 -40.67
N TRP A 334 -4.72 -27.96 -40.95
CA TRP A 334 -3.34 -28.05 -41.45
C TRP A 334 -3.16 -28.89 -42.73
N GLY A 335 -4.23 -29.16 -43.48
CA GLY A 335 -4.18 -30.01 -44.68
C GLY A 335 -3.97 -31.50 -44.41
N GLU A 336 -3.91 -31.93 -43.14
CA GLU A 336 -3.55 -33.29 -42.71
C GLU A 336 -4.58 -33.87 -41.72
N GLY A 337 -4.65 -35.19 -41.62
CA GLY A 337 -5.47 -35.89 -40.63
C GLY A 337 -6.95 -36.04 -40.96
N ASP A 338 -7.69 -36.58 -40.00
CA ASP A 338 -9.14 -36.80 -40.11
C ASP A 338 -9.91 -35.48 -40.05
N PRO A 339 -10.94 -35.31 -40.87
CA PRO A 339 -11.76 -34.11 -40.86
C PRO A 339 -12.48 -33.94 -39.51
N VAL A 340 -12.55 -32.68 -39.07
CA VAL A 340 -13.35 -32.30 -37.91
C VAL A 340 -14.73 -31.84 -38.38
N PHE A 341 -15.78 -32.35 -37.75
CA PHE A 341 -17.16 -32.03 -38.12
C PHE A 341 -17.84 -31.12 -37.10
N VAL A 342 -18.55 -30.11 -37.59
CA VAL A 342 -19.44 -29.26 -36.80
C VAL A 342 -20.85 -29.38 -37.37
N LYS A 343 -21.86 -29.63 -36.52
CA LYS A 343 -23.25 -29.68 -36.97
C LYS A 343 -23.68 -28.27 -37.42
N ARG A 344 -24.34 -28.16 -38.59
CA ARG A 344 -24.90 -26.88 -39.07
C ARG A 344 -26.22 -26.52 -38.40
N GLN A 345 -26.94 -27.52 -37.91
CA GLN A 345 -28.20 -27.31 -37.21
C GLN A 345 -27.94 -27.01 -35.73
N PRO A 346 -28.73 -26.10 -35.13
CA PRO A 346 -28.61 -25.79 -33.71
C PRO A 346 -28.92 -27.05 -32.90
N ASP A 347 -27.92 -27.54 -32.18
CA ASP A 347 -28.16 -28.51 -31.12
C ASP A 347 -28.76 -27.74 -29.94
N ALA A 348 -30.08 -27.85 -29.79
CA ALA A 348 -30.90 -27.16 -28.80
C ALA A 348 -30.47 -27.47 -27.36
N ASP A 349 -29.85 -28.63 -27.15
CA ASP A 349 -29.51 -29.13 -25.83
C ASP A 349 -28.08 -28.76 -25.39
N VAL A 350 -27.28 -28.23 -26.32
CA VAL A 350 -25.87 -27.90 -26.06
C VAL A 350 -25.67 -26.38 -26.18
N PRO A 351 -25.02 -25.70 -25.23
CA PRO A 351 -24.70 -24.28 -25.35
C PRO A 351 -23.61 -24.01 -26.43
N PRO A 352 -23.45 -22.75 -26.90
CA PRO A 352 -22.31 -22.37 -27.72
C PRO A 352 -20.99 -22.78 -27.06
N MET A 353 -20.06 -23.33 -27.84
CA MET A 353 -18.76 -23.73 -27.35
C MET A 353 -17.70 -23.61 -28.43
N VAL A 354 -16.44 -23.72 -28.03
CA VAL A 354 -15.29 -23.74 -28.92
C VAL A 354 -14.44 -24.97 -28.62
N ASN A 355 -14.06 -25.68 -29.68
CA ASN A 355 -13.18 -26.83 -29.58
C ASN A 355 -11.75 -26.43 -29.91
N PHE A 356 -10.81 -26.99 -29.15
CA PHE A 356 -9.38 -26.72 -29.31
C PHE A 356 -8.67 -27.96 -29.81
N TYR A 357 -7.92 -27.83 -30.89
CA TYR A 357 -7.13 -28.91 -31.50
C TYR A 357 -5.66 -28.53 -31.48
N LEU A 358 -4.79 -29.48 -31.14
CA LEU A 358 -3.33 -29.30 -31.14
C LEU A 358 -2.75 -29.94 -32.40
N LYS A 359 -1.75 -29.31 -33.02
CA LYS A 359 -1.01 -29.92 -34.11
C LYS A 359 -0.15 -31.07 -33.56
N LYS A 360 -0.28 -32.29 -34.12
CA LYS A 360 0.38 -33.51 -33.60
C LYS A 360 1.91 -33.44 -33.57
N GLN A 361 2.54 -32.59 -34.37
CA GLN A 361 3.99 -32.56 -34.60
C GLN A 361 4.65 -31.21 -34.28
N SER A 362 4.16 -30.48 -33.28
CA SER A 362 4.85 -29.31 -32.75
C SER A 362 6.00 -29.76 -31.82
N VAL A 363 7.12 -30.19 -32.41
CA VAL A 363 8.39 -30.37 -31.68
C VAL A 363 9.03 -29.00 -31.53
N GLY A 364 9.19 -28.54 -30.30
CA GLY A 364 9.82 -27.28 -29.96
C GLY A 364 8.89 -26.31 -29.24
N SER A 365 9.38 -25.08 -29.06
CA SER A 365 8.74 -24.06 -28.24
C SER A 365 7.54 -23.39 -28.91
N ASN A 366 7.40 -23.54 -30.23
CA ASN A 366 6.29 -22.99 -31.00
C ASN A 366 5.22 -24.06 -31.22
N ILE A 367 4.10 -23.91 -30.54
CA ILE A 367 2.99 -24.86 -30.59
C ILE A 367 1.83 -24.25 -31.36
N SER A 368 1.50 -24.86 -32.50
CA SER A 368 0.32 -24.48 -33.28
C SER A 368 -0.92 -25.21 -32.78
N TYR A 369 -2.03 -24.48 -32.72
CA TYR A 369 -3.32 -25.00 -32.32
C TYR A 369 -4.44 -24.34 -33.13
N ALA A 370 -5.59 -24.99 -33.19
CA ALA A 370 -6.76 -24.52 -33.90
C ALA A 370 -7.93 -24.34 -32.93
N MET A 371 -8.75 -23.32 -33.16
CA MET A 371 -10.02 -23.12 -32.46
C MET A 371 -11.18 -23.20 -33.46
N ILE A 372 -12.12 -24.10 -33.23
CA ILE A 372 -13.32 -24.25 -34.07
C ILE A 372 -14.55 -23.98 -33.22
N VAL A 373 -15.30 -22.94 -33.59
CA VAL A 373 -16.51 -22.52 -32.88
C VAL A 373 -17.71 -23.38 -33.30
N GLN A 374 -18.51 -23.81 -32.33
CA GLN A 374 -19.76 -24.55 -32.53
C GLN A 374 -20.97 -23.62 -32.39
N THR A 375 -21.08 -22.74 -33.38
CA THR A 375 -21.97 -21.58 -33.36
C THR A 375 -22.95 -21.58 -34.56
N ALA A 376 -22.60 -22.33 -35.62
CA ALA A 376 -23.38 -22.46 -36.84
C ALA A 376 -24.84 -22.88 -36.56
N GLY A 377 -25.78 -22.20 -37.23
CA GLY A 377 -27.21 -22.49 -37.14
C GLY A 377 -27.90 -22.03 -35.87
N ARG A 378 -27.19 -21.47 -34.89
CA ARG A 378 -27.81 -20.96 -33.65
C ARG A 378 -28.61 -19.68 -33.91
N TYR A 379 -29.68 -19.52 -33.15
CA TYR A 379 -30.51 -18.32 -33.21
C TYR A 379 -29.86 -17.14 -32.49
N SER A 380 -30.09 -15.93 -33.00
CA SER A 380 -29.60 -14.68 -32.41
C SER A 380 -30.68 -13.62 -32.30
N PHE A 381 -30.65 -12.84 -31.22
CA PHE A 381 -31.55 -11.69 -31.03
C PHE A 381 -31.26 -10.54 -32.00
N SER A 382 -29.98 -10.33 -32.31
CA SER A 382 -29.49 -9.22 -33.14
C SER A 382 -28.69 -9.74 -34.34
N SER A 383 -28.46 -8.89 -35.34
CA SER A 383 -27.58 -9.24 -36.45
C SER A 383 -26.11 -9.05 -36.08
N GLY A 384 -25.28 -10.07 -36.28
CA GLY A 384 -23.82 -9.99 -36.22
C GLY A 384 -23.17 -9.98 -37.60
N GLN A 385 -21.99 -9.34 -37.70
CA GLN A 385 -21.10 -9.34 -38.87
C GLN A 385 -19.73 -9.97 -38.60
N ASP A 386 -19.40 -10.23 -37.33
CA ASP A 386 -18.13 -10.86 -36.94
C ASP A 386 -17.99 -12.25 -37.58
N PRO A 387 -16.78 -12.70 -38.00
CA PRO A 387 -16.65 -13.94 -38.77
C PRO A 387 -17.20 -15.18 -38.06
N TRP A 388 -17.17 -15.27 -36.72
CA TRP A 388 -17.77 -16.38 -35.97
C TRP A 388 -19.26 -16.22 -35.71
N TYR A 389 -19.74 -14.98 -35.64
CA TYR A 389 -21.12 -14.65 -35.26
C TYR A 389 -21.94 -14.07 -36.42
N ALA A 390 -21.44 -14.12 -37.66
CA ALA A 390 -22.14 -13.53 -38.80
C ALA A 390 -23.50 -14.21 -39.01
N THR A 391 -24.53 -13.39 -39.14
CA THR A 391 -25.92 -13.84 -39.19
C THR A 391 -26.56 -13.67 -40.56
N GLU A 392 -27.59 -14.48 -40.82
CA GLU A 392 -28.58 -14.26 -41.87
C GLU A 392 -29.98 -14.16 -41.24
N LYS A 393 -30.95 -13.64 -42.02
CA LYS A 393 -32.34 -13.63 -41.56
C LYS A 393 -32.88 -15.06 -41.53
N THR A 394 -33.54 -15.42 -40.43
CA THR A 394 -34.15 -16.74 -40.25
C THR A 394 -35.17 -17.00 -41.36
N ARG A 395 -35.06 -18.14 -42.05
CA ARG A 395 -35.99 -18.54 -43.13
C ARG A 395 -37.29 -19.18 -42.62
N THR A 396 -37.29 -19.62 -41.36
CA THR A 396 -38.43 -20.26 -40.69
C THR A 396 -39.36 -19.23 -40.05
N LYS A 397 -40.66 -19.53 -39.91
CA LYS A 397 -41.66 -18.68 -39.21
C LYS A 397 -41.45 -18.54 -37.69
N VAL A 398 -40.23 -18.76 -37.21
CA VAL A 398 -39.85 -18.65 -35.80
C VAL A 398 -39.74 -17.15 -35.46
N PRO A 399 -40.20 -16.69 -34.28
CA PRO A 399 -40.20 -15.28 -33.90
C PRO A 399 -38.79 -14.65 -33.74
N ILE A 400 -37.72 -15.43 -33.91
CA ILE A 400 -36.33 -14.94 -33.81
C ILE A 400 -35.82 -14.60 -35.21
N ALA A 401 -35.45 -13.33 -35.41
CA ALA A 401 -35.18 -12.76 -36.72
C ALA A 401 -33.86 -13.23 -37.36
N TYR A 402 -32.88 -13.69 -36.58
CA TYR A 402 -31.53 -13.99 -37.06
C TYR A 402 -31.07 -15.40 -36.69
N GLN A 403 -30.27 -15.98 -37.59
CA GLN A 403 -29.59 -17.25 -37.42
C GLN A 403 -28.12 -17.12 -37.84
N ILE A 404 -27.19 -17.69 -37.07
CA ILE A 404 -25.77 -17.71 -37.44
C ILE A 404 -25.59 -18.55 -38.71
N ARG A 405 -24.87 -18.00 -39.67
CA ARG A 405 -24.59 -18.68 -40.95
C ARG A 405 -23.73 -19.93 -40.73
N PRO A 406 -23.90 -20.99 -41.53
CA PRO A 406 -22.97 -22.12 -41.54
C PRO A 406 -21.58 -21.69 -42.06
N GLY A 407 -20.59 -22.58 -41.96
CA GLY A 407 -19.25 -22.38 -42.51
C GLY A 407 -18.48 -21.26 -41.83
N ARG A 408 -18.51 -21.19 -40.49
CA ARG A 408 -17.73 -20.21 -39.73
C ARG A 408 -16.22 -20.53 -39.86
N PRO A 409 -15.33 -19.56 -40.06
CA PRO A 409 -13.91 -19.84 -40.18
C PRO A 409 -13.34 -20.37 -38.86
N ALA A 410 -12.37 -21.27 -38.93
CA ALA A 410 -11.59 -21.66 -37.76
C ALA A 410 -10.57 -20.56 -37.43
N LEU A 411 -10.01 -20.55 -36.21
CA LEU A 411 -8.80 -19.80 -35.92
C LEU A 411 -7.57 -20.69 -36.02
N SER A 412 -6.58 -20.23 -36.78
CA SER A 412 -5.23 -20.77 -36.81
C SER A 412 -4.38 -19.97 -35.83
N CYS A 413 -3.88 -20.65 -34.80
CA CYS A 413 -3.12 -20.02 -33.73
C CYS A 413 -1.76 -20.68 -33.52
N TRP A 414 -0.85 -19.93 -32.93
CA TRP A 414 0.39 -20.45 -32.39
C TRP A 414 0.77 -19.73 -31.09
N GLU A 415 1.51 -20.41 -30.21
CA GLU A 415 2.04 -19.86 -28.97
C GLU A 415 3.48 -20.34 -28.75
N THR A 416 4.35 -19.42 -28.34
CA THR A 416 5.71 -19.69 -27.86
C THR A 416 5.84 -19.32 -26.38
N LYS A 417 6.58 -20.14 -25.64
CA LYS A 417 6.80 -19.99 -24.20
C LYS A 417 8.26 -20.22 -23.87
N ARG A 418 8.85 -19.30 -23.11
CA ARG A 418 10.24 -19.40 -22.65
C ARG A 418 10.39 -18.98 -21.21
N TRP A 419 11.23 -19.70 -20.49
CA TRP A 419 11.63 -19.34 -19.14
C TRP A 419 12.87 -18.47 -19.18
N HIS A 420 12.91 -17.45 -18.34
CA HIS A 420 14.04 -16.55 -18.18
C HIS A 420 14.42 -16.44 -16.70
N LEU A 421 15.73 -16.49 -16.42
CA LEU A 421 16.29 -16.18 -15.11
C LEU A 421 17.54 -15.33 -15.32
N GLY A 422 17.44 -14.02 -15.02
CA GLY A 422 18.49 -13.07 -15.35
C GLY A 422 18.71 -12.98 -16.86
N THR A 423 19.92 -13.32 -17.32
CA THR A 423 20.30 -13.32 -18.75
C THR A 423 20.12 -14.68 -19.42
N SER A 424 19.86 -15.74 -18.65
CA SER A 424 19.70 -17.09 -19.18
C SER A 424 18.26 -17.34 -19.61
N GLU A 425 18.10 -18.10 -20.69
CA GLU A 425 16.80 -18.56 -21.19
C GLU A 425 16.79 -20.07 -21.33
N ALA A 426 15.61 -20.68 -21.15
CA ALA A 426 15.39 -22.09 -21.36
C ALA A 426 14.02 -22.32 -21.99
N GLU A 427 13.92 -23.41 -22.76
CA GLU A 427 12.65 -23.87 -23.30
C GLU A 427 11.76 -24.45 -22.18
N THR A 428 10.46 -24.63 -22.49
CA THR A 428 9.44 -24.92 -21.48
C THR A 428 9.67 -26.24 -20.72
N ASP A 429 10.20 -27.25 -21.41
CA ASP A 429 10.54 -28.58 -20.89
C ASP A 429 11.94 -28.66 -20.26
N GLN A 430 12.76 -27.61 -20.43
CA GLN A 430 14.14 -27.54 -19.96
C GLN A 430 14.33 -26.53 -18.83
N LEU A 431 13.28 -26.24 -18.06
CA LEU A 431 13.35 -25.27 -16.96
C LEU A 431 14.50 -25.56 -15.98
N SER A 432 14.74 -26.82 -15.65
CA SER A 432 15.82 -27.26 -14.75
C SER A 432 17.24 -26.97 -15.27
N SER A 433 17.40 -26.67 -16.57
CA SER A 433 18.69 -26.31 -17.16
C SER A 433 19.12 -24.86 -16.86
N LEU A 434 18.22 -24.02 -16.33
CA LEU A 434 18.54 -22.63 -16.03
C LEU A 434 19.59 -22.53 -14.91
N PRO A 435 20.73 -21.85 -15.15
CA PRO A 435 21.78 -21.71 -14.15
C PRO A 435 21.29 -20.87 -12.96
N GLY A 436 21.49 -21.38 -11.75
CA GLY A 436 21.14 -20.69 -10.51
C GLY A 436 19.67 -20.83 -10.09
N LEU A 437 18.87 -21.64 -10.79
CA LEU A 437 17.50 -21.96 -10.38
C LEU A 437 17.50 -22.71 -9.03
N LYS A 438 16.79 -22.18 -8.05
CA LYS A 438 16.63 -22.76 -6.69
C LYS A 438 15.24 -23.38 -6.48
N LEU A 439 14.48 -23.54 -7.56
CA LEU A 439 13.12 -24.02 -7.54
C LEU A 439 13.10 -25.49 -7.11
N TYR A 440 12.15 -25.85 -6.25
CA TYR A 440 12.02 -27.23 -5.77
C TYR A 440 11.74 -28.20 -6.93
N LYS A 441 12.33 -29.39 -6.90
CA LYS A 441 12.35 -30.35 -8.03
C LYS A 441 10.97 -30.70 -8.56
N LEU A 442 9.99 -30.90 -7.68
CA LEU A 442 8.59 -31.14 -8.09
C LEU A 442 8.08 -30.05 -9.04
N TRP A 443 8.36 -28.78 -8.74
CA TRP A 443 7.91 -27.67 -9.57
C TRP A 443 8.74 -27.55 -10.85
N ALA A 444 10.07 -27.68 -10.74
CA ALA A 444 11.00 -27.50 -11.85
C ALA A 444 10.98 -28.60 -12.90
N GLU A 445 10.79 -29.86 -12.48
CA GLU A 445 10.94 -31.05 -13.35
C GLU A 445 9.60 -31.67 -13.73
N GLU A 446 8.55 -31.55 -12.91
CA GLU A 446 7.28 -32.25 -13.13
C GLU A 446 6.14 -31.25 -13.44
N VAL A 447 5.84 -30.33 -12.53
CA VAL A 447 4.62 -29.51 -12.62
C VAL A 447 4.72 -28.42 -13.67
N PHE A 448 5.75 -27.57 -13.66
CA PHE A 448 5.85 -26.47 -14.63
C PHE A 448 6.04 -26.97 -16.06
N PRO A 449 6.95 -27.93 -16.34
CA PRO A 449 7.06 -28.51 -17.67
C PRO A 449 5.72 -29.05 -18.18
N PHE A 450 4.92 -29.70 -17.32
CA PHE A 450 3.62 -30.25 -17.71
C PHE A 450 2.52 -29.20 -17.88
N GLU A 451 2.35 -28.30 -16.89
CA GLU A 451 1.31 -27.26 -16.93
C GLU A 451 1.51 -26.29 -18.09
N PHE A 452 2.76 -26.01 -18.43
CA PHE A 452 3.10 -25.09 -19.52
C PHE A 452 3.42 -25.82 -20.82
N LEU A 453 3.37 -27.16 -20.89
CA LEU A 453 3.60 -27.90 -22.14
C LEU A 453 2.64 -27.43 -23.24
N MET A 454 1.34 -27.40 -22.96
CA MET A 454 0.32 -26.94 -23.91
C MET A 454 0.05 -25.44 -23.79
N PRO A 455 -0.41 -24.75 -24.86
CA PRO A 455 -0.82 -23.36 -24.77
C PRO A 455 -1.88 -23.15 -23.68
N ARG A 456 -1.69 -22.14 -22.84
CA ARG A 456 -2.57 -21.96 -21.67
C ARG A 456 -4.00 -21.62 -22.08
N VAL A 457 -4.17 -20.95 -23.22
CA VAL A 457 -5.48 -20.72 -23.85
C VAL A 457 -6.20 -22.04 -24.15
N VAL A 458 -5.47 -23.05 -24.62
CA VAL A 458 -6.04 -24.38 -24.95
C VAL A 458 -6.42 -25.14 -23.68
N THR A 459 -5.53 -25.21 -22.70
CA THR A 459 -5.80 -25.95 -21.46
C THR A 459 -6.93 -25.31 -20.65
N LEU A 460 -6.94 -23.97 -20.56
CA LEU A 460 -7.98 -23.22 -19.90
C LEU A 460 -9.31 -23.35 -20.64
N GLY A 461 -9.31 -23.18 -21.96
CA GLY A 461 -10.52 -23.28 -22.78
C GLY A 461 -11.16 -24.67 -22.71
N ARG A 462 -10.35 -25.74 -22.79
CA ARG A 462 -10.84 -27.12 -22.62
C ARG A 462 -11.41 -27.37 -21.23
N ALA A 463 -10.74 -26.88 -20.18
CA ALA A 463 -11.22 -27.03 -18.80
C ALA A 463 -12.48 -26.20 -18.51
N ALA A 464 -12.64 -25.03 -19.15
CA ALA A 464 -13.82 -24.19 -19.03
C ALA A 464 -15.03 -24.71 -19.83
N GLY A 465 -14.80 -25.55 -20.85
CA GLY A 465 -15.86 -26.10 -21.70
C GLY A 465 -16.66 -25.01 -22.42
N SER A 466 -17.98 -25.03 -22.29
CA SER A 466 -18.86 -24.03 -22.90
C SER A 466 -18.68 -22.62 -22.34
N SER A 467 -18.20 -22.47 -21.11
CA SER A 467 -17.91 -21.15 -20.51
C SER A 467 -16.68 -20.46 -21.11
N ALA A 468 -15.92 -21.14 -21.98
CA ALA A 468 -14.79 -20.56 -22.69
C ALA A 468 -15.19 -19.37 -23.57
N LEU A 469 -16.37 -19.42 -24.19
CA LEU A 469 -16.92 -18.29 -24.95
C LEU A 469 -17.69 -17.35 -24.02
N LYS A 470 -17.52 -16.04 -24.22
CA LYS A 470 -18.31 -14.99 -23.56
C LYS A 470 -19.72 -14.93 -24.12
N SER A 471 -19.87 -15.27 -25.40
CA SER A 471 -21.15 -15.35 -26.11
C SER A 471 -22.06 -16.49 -25.63
N THR A 472 -21.58 -17.37 -24.75
CA THR A 472 -22.37 -18.47 -24.20
C THR A 472 -23.50 -17.95 -23.32
N SER A 473 -24.73 -18.07 -23.83
CA SER A 473 -25.95 -17.88 -23.06
C SER A 473 -26.34 -19.18 -22.38
N PHE A 474 -26.59 -19.13 -21.06
CA PHE A 474 -27.20 -20.22 -20.29
C PHE A 474 -28.70 -19.98 -20.05
N ALA A 475 -29.33 -19.07 -20.81
CA ALA A 475 -30.78 -18.92 -20.79
C ALA A 475 -31.44 -20.25 -21.16
N ALA A 476 -32.45 -20.66 -20.39
CA ALA A 476 -33.00 -22.01 -20.34
C ALA A 476 -33.12 -22.69 -21.71
N ALA A 477 -32.70 -23.96 -21.77
CA ALA A 477 -32.99 -24.84 -22.90
C ALA A 477 -34.50 -24.82 -23.21
N PRO A 478 -34.92 -24.90 -24.49
CA PRO A 478 -34.17 -25.48 -25.61
C PRO A 478 -33.55 -24.49 -26.62
N SER A 479 -33.45 -23.19 -26.32
CA SER A 479 -33.12 -22.23 -27.40
C SER A 479 -31.75 -21.58 -27.37
N TYR A 480 -30.97 -21.66 -26.27
CA TYR A 480 -29.64 -21.03 -26.07
C TYR A 480 -29.36 -19.87 -27.04
N VAL A 481 -30.26 -18.88 -27.04
CA VAL A 481 -30.24 -17.79 -28.01
C VAL A 481 -29.12 -16.84 -27.61
N LEU A 482 -28.24 -16.54 -28.55
CA LEU A 482 -27.11 -15.64 -28.33
C LEU A 482 -27.41 -14.23 -28.84
N ASP A 483 -26.56 -13.28 -28.51
CA ASP A 483 -26.57 -11.94 -29.08
C ASP A 483 -25.34 -11.78 -29.99
N ALA A 484 -25.53 -12.01 -31.29
CA ALA A 484 -24.44 -11.98 -32.27
C ALA A 484 -23.89 -10.57 -32.49
N GLY A 485 -24.70 -9.53 -32.31
CA GLY A 485 -24.30 -8.13 -32.42
C GLY A 485 -23.40 -7.66 -31.27
N LEU A 486 -23.51 -8.29 -30.11
CA LEU A 486 -22.63 -8.04 -28.95
C LEU A 486 -21.45 -9.01 -28.84
N SER A 487 -21.40 -10.03 -29.70
CA SER A 487 -20.37 -11.08 -29.67
C SER A 487 -19.32 -10.86 -30.76
N SER A 488 -18.05 -11.01 -30.43
CA SER A 488 -16.96 -10.95 -31.41
C SER A 488 -15.83 -11.92 -31.08
N ILE A 489 -15.09 -12.39 -32.10
CA ILE A 489 -13.92 -13.23 -31.88
C ILE A 489 -12.88 -12.50 -31.03
N ARG A 490 -12.73 -11.18 -31.26
CA ARG A 490 -11.78 -10.35 -30.52
C ARG A 490 -12.08 -10.38 -29.02
N THR A 491 -13.32 -10.14 -28.62
CA THR A 491 -13.73 -10.13 -27.21
C THR A 491 -13.58 -11.49 -26.54
N ASP A 492 -13.90 -12.58 -27.25
CA ASP A 492 -13.72 -13.94 -26.71
C ASP A 492 -12.24 -14.30 -26.54
N LEU A 493 -11.43 -13.98 -27.55
CA LEU A 493 -10.01 -14.30 -27.53
C LEU A 493 -9.26 -13.45 -26.51
N GLU A 494 -9.54 -12.14 -26.43
CA GLU A 494 -9.00 -11.24 -25.40
C GLU A 494 -9.30 -11.78 -23.99
N ARG A 495 -10.56 -12.14 -23.72
CA ARG A 495 -10.96 -12.75 -22.45
C ARG A 495 -10.19 -14.03 -22.15
N LEU A 496 -10.04 -14.93 -23.14
CA LEU A 496 -9.32 -16.19 -22.96
C LEU A 496 -7.82 -15.98 -22.72
N VAL A 497 -7.20 -15.02 -23.39
CA VAL A 497 -5.77 -14.69 -23.19
C VAL A 497 -5.55 -14.07 -21.80
N LEU A 498 -6.40 -13.12 -21.40
CA LEU A 498 -6.36 -12.52 -20.06
C LEU A 498 -6.55 -13.59 -18.97
N ALA A 499 -7.54 -14.46 -19.15
CA ALA A 499 -7.78 -15.58 -18.23
C ALA A 499 -6.60 -16.56 -18.21
N SER A 500 -5.92 -16.76 -19.34
CA SER A 500 -4.72 -17.60 -19.42
C SER A 500 -3.56 -17.02 -18.61
N TRP A 501 -3.37 -15.70 -18.61
CA TRP A 501 -2.40 -15.05 -17.72
C TRP A 501 -2.75 -15.28 -16.24
N VAL A 502 -4.01 -15.04 -15.86
CA VAL A 502 -4.49 -15.27 -14.48
C VAL A 502 -4.32 -16.73 -14.06
N ASN A 503 -4.63 -17.67 -14.94
CA ASN A 503 -4.50 -19.08 -14.67
C ASN A 503 -3.03 -19.53 -14.62
N SER A 504 -2.14 -18.92 -15.41
CA SER A 504 -0.69 -19.18 -15.36
C SER A 504 -0.08 -18.73 -14.03
N ARG A 505 -0.41 -17.53 -13.54
CA ARG A 505 0.10 -17.07 -12.23
C ARG A 505 -0.49 -17.84 -11.05
N ASN A 506 -1.69 -18.40 -11.18
CA ASN A 506 -2.33 -19.18 -10.11
C ASN A 506 -1.95 -20.66 -10.11
N VAL A 507 -1.04 -21.12 -10.98
CA VAL A 507 -0.69 -22.54 -11.12
C VAL A 507 -0.35 -23.22 -9.79
N LEU A 508 0.44 -22.56 -8.93
CA LEU A 508 0.79 -23.09 -7.60
C LEU A 508 -0.35 -22.96 -6.61
N ARG A 509 -1.10 -21.86 -6.65
CA ARG A 509 -2.28 -21.66 -5.81
C ARG A 509 -3.33 -22.73 -6.05
N ASP A 510 -3.54 -23.11 -7.31
CA ASP A 510 -4.54 -24.11 -7.69
C ASP A 510 -4.23 -25.48 -7.08
N THR A 511 -2.95 -25.81 -6.84
CA THR A 511 -2.56 -27.05 -6.14
C THR A 511 -3.11 -27.15 -4.71
N THR A 512 -3.40 -26.01 -4.08
CA THR A 512 -3.99 -25.95 -2.73
C THR A 512 -5.52 -25.90 -2.72
N ALA A 513 -6.12 -25.77 -3.91
CA ALA A 513 -7.56 -25.73 -4.12
C ALA A 513 -8.12 -27.02 -4.72
N TYR A 514 -7.25 -27.87 -5.27
CA TYR A 514 -7.62 -29.16 -5.84
C TYR A 514 -8.10 -30.13 -4.78
N LYS A 515 -9.23 -30.78 -5.04
CA LYS A 515 -9.74 -31.89 -4.23
C LYS A 515 -9.29 -33.20 -4.89
N GLY A 516 -8.31 -33.84 -4.27
CA GLY A 516 -7.69 -35.06 -4.79
C GLY A 516 -8.54 -36.34 -4.62
N ASP A 517 -9.88 -36.26 -4.64
CA ASP A 517 -10.78 -37.36 -4.26
C ASP A 517 -10.45 -38.67 -5.00
N GLY A 518 -9.75 -39.59 -4.30
CA GLY A 518 -9.25 -40.86 -4.83
C GLY A 518 -8.22 -40.72 -5.96
N MET A 519 -7.47 -39.62 -6.02
CA MET A 519 -6.37 -39.40 -6.95
C MET A 519 -5.01 -39.51 -6.27
N VAL A 520 -4.01 -40.02 -6.98
CA VAL A 520 -2.63 -40.10 -6.48
C VAL A 520 -2.04 -38.69 -6.46
N ASN A 521 -1.59 -38.26 -5.27
CA ASN A 521 -0.91 -36.99 -5.09
C ASN A 521 0.59 -37.12 -5.42
N LEU A 522 1.00 -36.54 -6.54
CA LEU A 522 2.39 -36.48 -6.97
C LEU A 522 3.29 -35.79 -5.92
N ALA A 523 2.75 -34.84 -5.16
CA ALA A 523 3.51 -34.11 -4.14
C ALA A 523 3.90 -34.97 -2.92
N GLN A 524 3.29 -36.15 -2.73
CA GLN A 524 3.54 -37.07 -1.60
C GLN A 524 4.46 -38.26 -1.95
N ARG A 525 5.03 -38.29 -3.16
CA ARG A 525 5.72 -39.48 -3.71
C ARG A 525 6.76 -40.04 -2.73
N GLY A 526 6.55 -41.31 -2.32
CA GLY A 526 7.52 -42.13 -1.57
C GLY A 526 7.44 -42.08 -0.04
N LYS A 527 6.88 -41.02 0.57
CA LYS A 527 6.87 -40.86 2.04
C LYS A 527 5.47 -40.64 2.65
N GLY A 528 4.44 -40.53 1.82
CA GLY A 528 3.05 -40.32 2.28
C GLY A 528 2.78 -38.92 2.83
N ALA A 529 3.75 -38.00 2.77
CA ALA A 529 3.65 -36.62 3.21
C ALA A 529 4.34 -35.68 2.22
N VAL A 530 3.87 -34.43 2.15
CA VAL A 530 4.43 -33.41 1.25
C VAL A 530 5.72 -32.84 1.86
N GLU A 531 6.79 -32.77 1.07
CA GLU A 531 8.06 -32.21 1.53
C GLU A 531 7.98 -30.69 1.74
N ASP A 532 8.67 -30.16 2.76
CA ASP A 532 8.63 -28.73 3.10
C ASP A 532 9.12 -27.83 1.94
N GLY A 533 9.97 -28.36 1.06
CA GLY A 533 10.42 -27.68 -0.15
C GLY A 533 9.29 -27.34 -1.13
N ALA A 534 8.25 -28.17 -1.20
CA ALA A 534 7.10 -27.93 -2.07
C ALA A 534 6.30 -26.71 -1.61
N ALA A 535 6.26 -26.42 -0.30
CA ALA A 535 5.54 -25.30 0.29
C ALA A 535 6.26 -23.94 0.18
N LYS A 536 7.38 -23.85 -0.56
CA LYS A 536 8.16 -22.61 -0.75
C LYS A 536 7.54 -21.64 -1.78
N PHE A 537 6.25 -21.42 -1.68
CA PHE A 537 5.52 -20.37 -2.40
C PHE A 537 4.55 -19.66 -1.46
N VAL A 538 3.81 -18.65 -1.93
CA VAL A 538 2.84 -17.91 -1.13
C VAL A 538 1.49 -17.84 -1.83
N LEU A 539 0.43 -17.86 -1.04
CA LEU A 539 -0.95 -17.71 -1.43
C LEU A 539 -1.42 -16.32 -1.05
N GLN A 540 -2.14 -15.65 -1.95
CA GLN A 540 -2.81 -14.39 -1.64
C GLN A 540 -4.19 -14.66 -1.03
N SER A 541 -4.48 -14.01 0.10
CA SER A 541 -5.76 -14.15 0.80
C SER A 541 -6.12 -12.85 1.52
N GLY A 542 -7.35 -12.36 1.34
CA GLY A 542 -7.85 -11.18 2.04
C GLY A 542 -8.07 -11.36 3.54
N ASP A 543 -7.90 -12.57 4.08
CA ASP A 543 -8.13 -12.92 5.48
C ASP A 543 -6.88 -12.87 6.37
N VAL A 544 -5.71 -12.61 5.77
CA VAL A 544 -4.41 -12.56 6.45
C VAL A 544 -3.73 -11.21 6.24
N GLY A 545 -2.86 -10.84 7.16
CA GLY A 545 -1.92 -9.74 6.99
C GLY A 545 -0.48 -10.24 7.14
N THR A 546 0.37 -9.85 6.20
CA THR A 546 1.79 -10.15 6.17
C THR A 546 2.56 -9.01 6.84
N LEU A 547 3.32 -9.34 7.88
CA LEU A 547 4.08 -8.36 8.67
C LEU A 547 5.58 -8.49 8.42
N SER A 548 6.25 -7.34 8.28
CA SER A 548 7.71 -7.23 8.15
C SER A 548 8.44 -7.64 9.42
N VAL A 549 9.25 -8.71 9.37
CA VAL A 549 10.06 -9.12 10.54
C VAL A 549 11.09 -8.06 10.90
N ARG A 550 11.65 -7.37 9.90
CA ARG A 550 12.64 -6.31 10.11
C ARG A 550 12.07 -5.20 10.99
N ILE A 551 10.86 -4.71 10.70
CA ILE A 551 10.22 -3.63 11.45
C ILE A 551 9.72 -4.12 12.81
N LEU A 552 9.19 -5.35 12.86
CA LEU A 552 8.79 -5.97 14.11
C LEU A 552 9.93 -5.99 15.13
N ILE A 553 11.17 -6.22 14.68
CA ILE A 553 12.35 -6.25 15.55
C ILE A 553 12.94 -4.84 15.75
N SER A 554 13.09 -4.04 14.69
CA SER A 554 13.83 -2.77 14.77
C SER A 554 13.14 -1.72 15.63
N VAL A 555 11.81 -1.58 15.55
CA VAL A 555 11.08 -0.53 16.29
C VAL A 555 11.21 -0.72 17.81
N PRO A 556 10.93 -1.90 18.41
CA PRO A 556 11.17 -2.12 19.84
C PRO A 556 12.63 -1.92 20.26
N LEU A 557 13.59 -2.35 19.44
CA LEU A 557 15.02 -2.17 19.75
C LEU A 557 15.43 -0.69 19.75
N ILE A 558 14.95 0.10 18.80
CA ILE A 558 15.21 1.56 18.77
C ILE A 558 14.61 2.21 20.02
N LEU A 559 13.38 1.86 20.40
CA LEU A 559 12.75 2.39 21.61
C LEU A 559 13.56 2.04 22.86
N LEU A 560 13.95 0.77 23.02
CA LEU A 560 14.74 0.31 24.16
C LEU A 560 16.10 1.02 24.21
N PHE A 561 16.75 1.18 23.07
CA PHE A 561 18.02 1.90 22.96
C PHE A 561 17.87 3.37 23.38
N LEU A 562 16.88 4.09 22.85
CA LEU A 562 16.64 5.49 23.23
C LEU A 562 16.29 5.62 24.70
N TYR A 563 15.47 4.72 25.24
CA TYR A 563 15.15 4.69 26.66
C TYR A 563 16.39 4.45 27.53
N PHE A 564 17.28 3.54 27.12
CA PHE A 564 18.54 3.30 27.81
C PHE A 564 19.44 4.54 27.79
N VAL A 565 19.53 5.24 26.64
CA VAL A 565 20.27 6.50 26.52
C VAL A 565 19.68 7.58 27.43
N ASP A 566 18.35 7.70 27.48
CA ASP A 566 17.64 8.66 28.34
C ASP A 566 17.93 8.41 29.83
N VAL A 567 17.84 7.15 30.27
CA VAL A 567 18.20 6.75 31.63
C VAL A 567 19.68 7.04 31.92
N CYS A 568 20.59 6.66 31.02
CA CYS A 568 22.02 6.91 31.20
C CYS A 568 22.34 8.41 31.28
N LEU A 569 21.73 9.22 30.42
CA LEU A 569 21.90 10.66 30.42
C LEU A 569 21.37 11.25 31.72
N GLY A 570 20.18 10.85 32.17
CA GLY A 570 19.62 11.26 33.46
C GLY A 570 20.52 10.89 34.64
N TRP A 571 21.13 9.70 34.62
CA TRP A 571 22.09 9.28 35.63
C TRP A 571 23.38 10.12 35.59
N VAL A 572 23.94 10.38 34.41
CA VAL A 572 25.14 11.21 34.24
C VAL A 572 24.88 12.64 34.69
N LEU A 573 23.74 13.23 34.33
CA LEU A 573 23.34 14.56 34.74
C LEU A 573 23.12 14.65 36.26
N LYS A 574 22.64 13.58 36.89
CA LYS A 574 22.50 13.50 38.35
C LYS A 574 23.84 13.34 39.07
N HIS A 575 24.78 12.58 38.50
CA HIS A 575 26.06 12.27 39.14
C HIS A 575 27.13 13.33 38.94
N LYS A 576 27.20 13.90 37.75
CA LYS A 576 27.99 15.10 37.54
C LYS A 576 27.16 16.20 38.19
N ASN A 577 27.51 16.57 39.42
CA ASN A 577 27.33 17.93 39.91
C ASN A 577 28.05 18.84 38.91
N LEU A 578 27.41 19.09 37.77
CA LEU A 578 27.85 20.03 36.76
C LEU A 578 27.83 21.34 37.51
N GLY A 579 29.01 21.73 38.01
CA GLY A 579 29.25 22.89 38.84
C GLY A 579 29.07 24.18 38.05
N GLN A 580 27.92 24.33 37.37
CA GLN A 580 27.34 25.65 37.25
C GLN A 580 26.98 26.07 38.67
N PRO A 581 27.47 27.22 39.16
CA PRO A 581 26.93 27.82 40.37
C PRO A 581 25.44 27.97 40.10
N SER A 582 24.69 27.15 40.80
CA SER A 582 23.26 27.04 40.67
C SER A 582 22.64 28.39 41.01
N VAL A 583 22.23 29.13 39.98
CA VAL A 583 21.23 30.21 40.14
C VAL A 583 19.94 29.64 40.78
N PHE A 584 19.82 28.30 40.87
CA PHE A 584 18.68 27.58 41.40
C PHE A 584 18.93 26.73 42.66
N ASP A 585 20.09 26.64 43.35
CA ASP A 585 20.25 25.63 44.45
C ASP A 585 19.25 25.82 45.60
N ASP A 586 18.90 27.06 45.94
CA ASP A 586 17.87 27.33 46.96
C ASP A 586 16.44 27.10 46.44
N ASN A 587 16.26 26.91 45.13
CA ASN A 587 14.96 26.84 44.45
C ASN A 587 14.69 25.52 43.71
N VAL A 588 15.66 24.61 43.53
CA VAL A 588 15.48 23.32 42.83
C VAL A 588 14.51 22.39 43.57
N LYS A 589 14.49 22.42 44.91
CA LYS A 589 13.49 21.67 45.69
C LYS A 589 12.05 22.14 45.47
N ASN A 590 11.86 23.38 45.00
CA ASN A 590 10.55 23.95 44.67
C ASN A 590 10.24 23.90 43.16
N SER A 591 11.24 23.77 42.28
CA SER A 591 11.04 23.85 40.82
C SER A 591 10.42 22.59 40.21
N ILE A 592 10.50 21.44 40.89
CA ILE A 592 9.89 20.18 40.40
C ILE A 592 8.36 20.17 40.65
N SER A 593 7.83 21.04 41.53
CA SER A 593 6.39 21.11 41.85
C SER A 593 5.67 22.37 41.35
N LEU A 594 6.39 23.35 40.80
CA LEU A 594 5.81 24.63 40.39
C LEU A 594 5.61 24.66 38.87
N LEU A 595 4.39 24.94 38.41
CA LEU A 595 4.09 25.20 37.00
C LEU A 595 4.99 26.32 36.47
N ALA A 596 5.38 26.27 35.19
CA ALA A 596 6.22 27.26 34.51
C ALA A 596 5.91 28.72 34.84
N THR A 597 4.61 29.01 34.97
CA THR A 597 4.08 30.33 35.31
C THR A 597 4.50 30.79 36.70
N GLN A 598 4.63 29.88 37.67
CA GLN A 598 5.06 30.17 39.03
C GLN A 598 6.58 30.30 39.14
N LEU A 599 7.34 29.50 38.40
CA LEU A 599 8.81 29.65 38.28
C LEU A 599 9.18 30.96 37.59
N TYR A 600 8.49 31.27 36.48
CA TYR A 600 8.65 32.53 35.78
C TYR A 600 8.23 33.71 36.66
N ARG A 601 7.09 33.61 37.35
CA ARG A 601 6.62 34.64 38.29
C ARG A 601 7.65 34.91 39.39
N ARG A 602 8.21 33.86 40.00
CA ARG A 602 9.26 34.04 41.03
C ARG A 602 10.54 34.67 40.47
N LEU A 603 10.99 34.24 39.29
CA LEU A 603 12.18 34.78 38.65
C LEU A 603 11.97 36.26 38.27
N ASP A 604 10.78 36.60 37.76
CA ASP A 604 10.43 37.96 37.37
C ASP A 604 10.21 38.87 38.60
N GLU A 605 9.62 38.36 39.69
CA GLU A 605 9.54 39.04 40.99
C GLU A 605 10.93 39.29 41.62
N GLN A 606 11.92 38.42 41.37
CA GLN A 606 13.31 38.66 41.79
C GLN A 606 14.05 39.67 40.91
N LEU A 607 13.72 39.72 39.61
CA LEU A 607 14.42 40.54 38.63
C LEU A 607 13.82 41.94 38.46
N ASN A 608 12.56 42.15 38.81
CA ASN A 608 11.85 43.42 38.68
C ASN A 608 11.12 43.77 40.00
N PRO A 609 11.25 45.00 40.53
CA PRO A 609 10.57 45.40 41.76
C PRO A 609 9.03 45.38 41.62
N PRO A 610 8.30 45.22 42.74
CA PRO A 610 6.86 44.95 42.74
C PRO A 610 6.05 46.18 42.31
N GLY A 611 5.81 46.32 41.01
CA GLY A 611 4.92 47.32 40.44
C GLY A 611 4.34 46.85 39.10
N ASN A 612 3.02 46.63 39.07
CA ASN A 612 2.19 46.29 37.89
C ASN A 612 2.28 44.86 37.31
N TRP A 613 1.55 43.94 37.96
CA TRP A 613 1.28 42.58 37.45
C TRP A 613 -0.15 42.35 36.92
N SER A 614 -1.04 43.35 36.91
CA SER A 614 -2.49 43.14 36.69
C SER A 614 -2.92 42.68 35.29
N HIS A 615 -2.03 42.62 34.28
CA HIS A 615 -2.45 42.39 32.88
C HIS A 615 -1.71 41.29 32.07
N LYS A 616 -0.84 40.46 32.67
CA LYS A 616 0.02 39.52 31.90
C LYS A 616 -0.13 38.03 32.24
N LEU A 617 -1.36 37.51 32.33
CA LEU A 617 -1.61 36.15 32.84
C LEU A 617 -1.71 35.02 31.80
N ALA A 618 -1.68 35.28 30.49
CA ALA A 618 -2.02 34.25 29.50
C ALA A 618 -0.99 33.98 28.37
N ALA A 619 0.18 34.64 28.36
CA ALA A 619 1.12 34.44 27.25
C ALA A 619 2.60 34.59 27.63
N ILE A 620 3.48 33.89 26.90
CA ILE A 620 4.94 33.97 27.04
C ILE A 620 5.39 35.43 26.86
N PRO A 621 5.90 36.10 27.91
CA PRO A 621 6.37 37.48 27.77
C PRO A 621 7.66 37.48 26.95
N ALA A 622 7.73 38.28 25.89
CA ALA A 622 9.03 38.66 25.31
C ALA A 622 9.41 39.99 25.97
N ILE A 623 10.56 40.03 26.65
CA ILE A 623 11.00 41.25 27.34
C ILE A 623 11.79 42.07 26.31
N TYR A 624 11.21 43.21 25.92
CA TYR A 624 11.90 44.25 25.16
C TYR A 624 12.65 45.13 26.16
N ARG A 625 13.95 45.32 25.95
CA ARG A 625 14.73 46.22 26.81
C ARG A 625 14.36 47.64 26.40
N SER A 626 13.66 48.39 27.26
CA SER A 626 13.60 49.84 27.16
C SER A 626 14.99 50.36 27.47
N THR A 627 15.67 50.93 26.48
CA THR A 627 16.86 51.73 26.72
C THR A 627 16.41 53.02 27.41
N ASP A 628 17.13 53.38 28.47
CA ASP A 628 17.17 54.68 29.15
C ASP A 628 16.15 54.95 30.26
N MET A 629 16.65 54.93 31.50
CA MET A 629 16.41 55.99 32.48
C MET A 629 17.46 55.91 33.61
N TYR A 630 18.52 56.71 33.50
CA TYR A 630 19.25 57.28 34.63
C TYR A 630 19.89 58.59 34.17
N GLY A 631 19.20 59.69 34.45
CA GLY A 631 19.72 61.05 34.31
C GLY A 631 19.50 61.78 35.62
N ASP A 632 20.48 61.70 36.52
CA ASP A 632 20.53 62.52 37.74
C ASP A 632 21.36 63.77 37.45
N THR A 633 20.71 64.94 37.47
CA THR A 633 21.35 66.23 37.77
C THR A 633 20.40 67.05 38.64
N PRO A 634 20.80 67.46 39.86
CA PRO A 634 20.08 68.44 40.68
C PRO A 634 20.57 69.88 40.36
N PRO A 635 19.86 70.93 40.83
CA PRO A 635 19.92 72.29 40.27
C PRO A 635 21.24 73.04 40.46
#